data_AF-A0A4Q1SRF4-F1
#
_entry.id   AF-A0A4Q1SRF4-F1
#
_cell.length_a   1.000
_cell.length_b   1.000
_cell.length_c   1.000
_cell.angle_alpha   90.00
_cell.angle_beta   90.00
_cell.angle_gamma   90.00
#
_symmetry.space_group_name_H-M   'P 1'
#
loop_
_entity.id
_entity.type
_entity.pdbx_description
1 polymer ?
#
loop_
_entity_poly.entity_id
_entity_poly.type
_entity_poly.pdbx_seq_one_letter_code
_entity_poly.pdbx_strand_id
1 'polypeptide(L)'
;MRIWSKSKKILSCFISSVLFCLPMSGAIAETNFSDIHQSYAKQTIEELVAKGIIKGQSNEQFNPAGTITRQDFSIILAKSLGLETSNLPNKPTFSDLPPEHYAYSWVEAAVQAELISGVGEGRFGVGDNLTREQMATFFVRALGVDATGKGASLSFSDADQISSWAKDSVAAAIELKLMQVALDNQFHPQGNTQREQVALVASRFLTIKDQYIEPKITSAEYVTNRSITLFFDRPVPSLSPQDMTIQTKATQEQMLVERVDISSDQKQATIYLSPLHVSTVYTLTYKGQTIEFSSPMNVQIQVTPTHPTVEVNQTLQFQAKEVDEQGNETTGGTYEWSTQDLNYADNQSKISHTGAFIASRASQYKVTAKSPSGAVGYTTVTVQYPVSSDSGDSSDDSPSPSPDALAVQKIREVLRKDYLYEPSEELLNQYSDPARLVKAVSEQSNDPYTTYLNPEEYAHFNRMMDGSFAGIGVNIATDPEGAKVVQVYEDSPASRAGILVDDVIIKVDHILLSTIPWELRPTLLQGQAGTEVSVVVRRSGAELPLSITRDKVKIPTVKVEVMEIQDKLMIYVRINRFTEETYDEFNTKFMDSMMETMETRNPEDLTGLVFDLRDNPGGLLSATTSILSWFIPNGEITSILEYRNKEPDHFLSTNLEPFPLPIIVMSNHNTASSAEIMTSTLQDYKMATIVGTRTFGKGVGQSDVKLPNGGGLFYTQFRLLTPVSKSDYHGVGIEPNLSLSSTDHDKWLDTVRLLLSGSLDPRLGDLCLSVGDKEFFIDSEFAKQPETWNLFKEVMTLVSGTSSVSIYTLAGFIDVESNMIPAIEGVYLAEISKTQTDYLSAMAAVETIEQEDIRNVLLSRLHAIPLTTPETETVSDSVYTE
;
A
#
# COMPACT_ATOMS: atom_id res chain seq x y z
N MET A 1 23.36 -71.35 -5.83
CA MET A 1 22.53 -70.32 -5.16
C MET A 1 23.14 -68.96 -5.47
N ARG A 2 22.46 -67.95 -6.01
CA ARG A 2 21.15 -67.79 -6.65
C ARG A 2 21.24 -66.36 -7.25
N ILE A 3 21.51 -66.23 -8.56
CA ILE A 3 20.61 -65.64 -9.62
C ILE A 3 20.43 -64.11 -9.47
N TRP A 4 20.65 -63.20 -10.43
CA TRP A 4 21.32 -63.12 -11.76
C TRP A 4 21.14 -61.66 -12.27
N SER A 5 22.19 -60.89 -12.52
CA SER A 5 22.70 -60.39 -13.82
C SER A 5 21.74 -59.81 -14.89
N LYS A 6 21.99 -58.53 -15.20
CA LYS A 6 22.01 -57.78 -16.48
C LYS A 6 21.36 -58.35 -17.78
N SER A 7 20.63 -57.43 -18.42
CA SER A 7 20.62 -57.06 -19.86
C SER A 7 19.99 -57.97 -20.93
N LYS A 8 19.02 -57.42 -21.69
CA LYS A 8 18.97 -57.48 -23.17
C LYS A 8 17.93 -56.50 -23.77
N LYS A 9 18.35 -55.83 -24.85
CA LYS A 9 17.60 -54.96 -25.78
C LYS A 9 16.52 -55.74 -26.56
N ILE A 10 15.47 -55.04 -27.02
CA ILE A 10 14.67 -55.17 -28.29
C ILE A 10 13.54 -54.12 -28.14
N LEU A 11 13.59 -52.91 -28.73
CA LEU A 11 13.27 -52.49 -30.11
C LEU A 11 11.88 -52.93 -30.63
N SER A 12 11.07 -51.92 -31.02
CA SER A 12 10.06 -51.92 -32.10
C SER A 12 8.58 -51.72 -31.70
N CYS A 13 8.16 -50.46 -31.80
CA CYS A 13 7.03 -49.93 -32.59
C CYS A 13 5.59 -50.46 -32.39
N PHE A 14 4.70 -49.56 -31.97
CA PHE A 14 3.54 -48.98 -32.72
C PHE A 14 2.37 -48.57 -31.80
N ILE A 15 2.27 -47.24 -31.61
CA ILE A 15 1.07 -46.38 -31.76
C ILE A 15 -0.28 -46.93 -31.26
N SER A 16 -0.87 -46.28 -30.25
CA SER A 16 -2.01 -45.35 -30.45
C SER A 16 -2.57 -44.80 -29.14
N SER A 17 -2.77 -43.47 -29.13
CA SER A 17 -3.78 -42.71 -28.39
C SER A 17 -3.76 -42.72 -26.85
N VAL A 18 -2.97 -41.79 -26.29
CA VAL A 18 -3.34 -41.10 -25.05
C VAL A 18 -3.29 -39.61 -25.36
N LEU A 19 -4.45 -38.96 -25.36
CA LEU A 19 -4.61 -37.51 -25.42
C LEU A 19 -3.90 -36.91 -24.21
N PHE A 20 -2.75 -36.29 -24.44
CA PHE A 20 -2.20 -35.30 -23.52
C PHE A 20 -3.09 -34.05 -23.65
N CYS A 21 -3.93 -33.81 -22.64
CA CYS A 21 -4.49 -32.49 -22.41
C CYS A 21 -3.35 -31.64 -21.83
N LEU A 22 -2.47 -31.14 -22.70
CA LEU A 22 -1.59 -30.04 -22.34
C LEU A 22 -2.51 -28.82 -22.10
N PRO A 23 -2.35 -28.07 -21.00
CA PRO A 23 -2.87 -26.72 -20.98
C PRO A 23 -2.18 -26.00 -22.14
N MET A 24 -2.95 -25.62 -23.16
CA MET A 24 -2.51 -24.58 -24.07
C MET A 24 -2.39 -23.32 -23.20
N SER A 25 -1.21 -23.07 -22.64
CA SER A 25 -0.81 -21.69 -22.37
C SER A 25 -0.90 -20.99 -23.71
N GLY A 26 -1.96 -20.21 -23.91
CA GLY A 26 -1.93 -19.17 -24.92
C GLY A 26 -0.71 -18.32 -24.59
N ALA A 27 0.29 -18.34 -25.45
CA ALA A 27 1.33 -17.35 -25.41
C ALA A 27 0.61 -16.00 -25.58
N ILE A 28 0.52 -15.22 -24.50
CA ILE A 28 0.20 -13.81 -24.62
C ILE A 28 1.39 -13.23 -25.39
N ALA A 29 1.16 -12.87 -26.65
CA ALA A 29 2.17 -12.16 -27.41
C ALA A 29 2.48 -10.87 -26.65
N GLU A 30 3.73 -10.70 -26.21
CA GLU A 30 4.22 -9.43 -25.68
C GLU A 30 3.93 -8.35 -26.71
N THR A 31 3.05 -7.41 -26.38
CA THR A 31 2.86 -6.21 -27.18
C THR A 31 4.07 -5.31 -27.00
N ASN A 32 5.05 -5.42 -27.88
CA ASN A 32 6.24 -4.58 -27.89
C ASN A 32 6.00 -3.30 -28.69
N PHE A 33 5.52 -2.24 -28.03
CA PHE A 33 5.53 -0.91 -28.62
C PHE A 33 6.95 -0.34 -28.60
N SER A 34 7.42 0.17 -29.73
CA SER A 34 8.80 0.66 -29.88
C SER A 34 9.03 2.04 -29.25
N ASP A 35 7.96 2.78 -28.96
CA ASP A 35 7.97 4.18 -28.54
C ASP A 35 7.60 4.39 -27.07
N ILE A 36 7.32 3.32 -26.32
CA ILE A 36 7.00 3.41 -24.89
C ILE A 36 8.24 3.35 -24.00
N HIS A 37 9.43 3.07 -24.55
CA HIS A 37 10.66 2.90 -23.76
C HIS A 37 11.07 4.13 -22.95
N GLN A 38 10.72 5.33 -23.44
CA GLN A 38 10.95 6.61 -22.76
C GLN A 38 9.69 7.14 -22.05
N SER A 39 8.57 6.42 -22.15
CA SER A 39 7.34 6.80 -21.47
C SER A 39 7.46 6.46 -20.00
N TYR A 40 7.14 7.44 -19.18
CA TYR A 40 7.06 7.32 -17.74
C TYR A 40 5.92 6.36 -17.30
N ALA A 41 4.98 6.04 -18.21
CA ALA A 41 3.85 5.15 -17.95
C ALA A 41 4.02 3.77 -18.60
N LYS A 42 5.23 3.41 -19.06
CA LYS A 42 5.50 2.19 -19.84
C LYS A 42 4.83 0.94 -19.26
N GLN A 43 5.13 0.61 -18.00
CA GLN A 43 4.60 -0.60 -17.37
C GLN A 43 3.07 -0.56 -17.28
N THR A 44 2.50 0.58 -16.88
CA THR A 44 1.06 0.75 -16.83
C THR A 44 0.41 0.62 -18.21
N ILE A 45 1.05 1.12 -19.25
CA ILE A 45 0.59 0.97 -20.63
C ILE A 45 0.56 -0.52 -21.01
N GLU A 46 1.63 -1.26 -20.74
CA GLU A 46 1.72 -2.71 -21.02
C GLU A 46 0.63 -3.48 -20.26
N GLU A 47 0.41 -3.20 -18.98
CA GLU A 47 -0.61 -3.83 -18.15
C GLU A 47 -2.03 -3.57 -18.67
N LEU A 48 -2.35 -2.33 -19.02
CA LEU A 48 -3.67 -1.96 -19.51
C LEU A 48 -3.92 -2.47 -20.93
N VAL A 49 -2.88 -2.62 -21.76
CA VAL A 49 -2.97 -3.26 -23.07
C VAL A 49 -3.20 -4.76 -22.91
N ALA A 50 -2.49 -5.42 -21.99
CA ALA A 50 -2.71 -6.83 -21.68
C ALA A 50 -4.13 -7.09 -21.16
N LYS A 51 -4.70 -6.16 -20.37
CA LYS A 51 -6.11 -6.17 -19.94
C LYS A 51 -7.10 -5.79 -21.06
N GLY A 52 -6.62 -5.40 -22.24
CA GLY A 52 -7.44 -4.97 -23.37
C GLY A 52 -8.17 -3.64 -23.16
N ILE A 53 -7.81 -2.87 -22.13
CA ILE A 53 -8.45 -1.61 -21.73
C ILE A 53 -8.00 -0.48 -22.66
N ILE A 54 -6.68 -0.35 -22.89
CA ILE A 54 -6.12 0.62 -23.82
C ILE A 54 -5.52 -0.09 -25.04
N LYS A 55 -5.34 0.64 -26.14
CA LYS A 55 -4.75 0.13 -27.40
C LYS A 55 -3.74 1.12 -27.97
N GLY A 56 -2.73 0.62 -28.67
CA GLY A 56 -1.80 1.45 -29.45
C GLY A 56 -2.49 2.12 -30.65
N GLN A 57 -1.82 3.11 -31.24
CA GLN A 57 -2.27 3.72 -32.50
C GLN A 57 -2.04 2.78 -33.68
N SER A 58 -1.02 1.92 -33.58
CA SER A 58 -0.74 0.81 -34.50
C SER A 58 -0.30 -0.41 -33.70
N ASN A 59 0.10 -1.48 -34.40
CA ASN A 59 0.67 -2.68 -33.76
C ASN A 59 2.09 -2.44 -33.20
N GLU A 60 2.76 -1.34 -33.58
CA GLU A 60 4.17 -1.06 -33.23
C GLU A 60 4.36 0.27 -32.48
N GLN A 61 3.36 1.15 -32.47
CA GLN A 61 3.40 2.47 -31.83
C GLN A 61 2.21 2.72 -30.91
N PHE A 62 2.49 3.17 -29.70
CA PHE A 62 1.49 3.58 -28.71
C PHE A 62 1.22 5.09 -28.72
N ASN A 63 2.25 5.89 -29.01
CA ASN A 63 2.31 7.35 -28.93
C ASN A 63 1.98 7.88 -27.51
N PRO A 64 2.89 7.72 -26.53
CA PRO A 64 2.64 8.06 -25.13
C PRO A 64 2.31 9.54 -24.90
N ALA A 65 3.13 10.45 -25.41
CA ALA A 65 2.97 11.90 -25.26
C ALA A 65 1.87 12.49 -26.17
N GLY A 66 1.27 11.70 -27.06
CA GLY A 66 0.19 12.13 -27.93
C GLY A 66 -1.08 12.47 -27.14
N THR A 67 -1.84 13.46 -27.59
CA THR A 67 -3.13 13.80 -26.98
C THR A 67 -4.16 12.71 -27.23
N ILE A 68 -5.06 12.50 -26.27
CA ILE A 68 -6.16 11.54 -26.39
C ILE A 68 -7.49 12.24 -26.67
N THR A 69 -8.30 11.60 -27.50
CA THR A 69 -9.64 12.10 -27.85
C THR A 69 -10.69 11.69 -26.81
N ARG A 70 -11.77 12.45 -26.70
CA ARG A 70 -12.90 12.15 -25.80
C ARG A 70 -13.51 10.76 -26.05
N GLN A 71 -13.64 10.35 -27.31
CA GLN A 71 -14.19 9.05 -27.65
C GLN A 71 -13.26 7.89 -27.27
N ASP A 72 -11.95 8.05 -27.43
CA ASP A 72 -10.99 7.01 -27.05
C ASP A 72 -10.94 6.87 -25.53
N PHE A 73 -10.96 7.99 -24.80
CA PHE A 73 -11.09 7.97 -23.35
C PHE A 73 -12.38 7.27 -22.89
N SER A 74 -13.50 7.49 -23.57
CA SER A 74 -14.78 6.85 -23.22
C SER A 74 -14.72 5.33 -23.35
N ILE A 75 -14.01 4.82 -24.36
CA ILE A 75 -13.73 3.39 -24.49
C ILE A 75 -12.91 2.88 -23.31
N ILE A 76 -11.87 3.63 -22.90
CA ILE A 76 -11.03 3.27 -21.74
C ILE A 76 -11.88 3.21 -20.48
N LEU A 77 -12.68 4.24 -20.20
CA LEU A 77 -13.53 4.30 -19.01
C LEU A 77 -14.55 3.15 -18.98
N ALA A 78 -15.25 2.92 -20.10
CA ALA A 78 -16.25 1.86 -20.20
C ALA A 78 -15.64 0.46 -20.04
N LYS A 79 -14.45 0.22 -20.60
CA LYS A 79 -13.73 -1.04 -20.44
C LYS A 79 -13.19 -1.23 -19.02
N SER A 80 -12.66 -0.18 -18.40
CA SER A 80 -12.19 -0.21 -17.00
C SER A 80 -13.31 -0.60 -16.02
N LEU A 81 -14.56 -0.27 -16.36
CA LEU A 81 -15.75 -0.62 -15.59
C LEU A 81 -16.46 -1.90 -16.06
N GLY A 82 -16.02 -2.50 -17.17
CA GLY A 82 -16.66 -3.69 -17.73
C GLY A 82 -18.10 -3.46 -18.19
N LEU A 83 -18.43 -2.27 -18.71
CA LEU A 83 -19.80 -1.93 -19.12
C LEU A 83 -20.29 -2.82 -20.28
N GLU A 84 -21.57 -3.21 -20.21
CA GLU A 84 -22.20 -3.99 -21.27
C GLU A 84 -22.50 -3.12 -22.50
N THR A 85 -22.16 -3.64 -23.68
CA THR A 85 -22.34 -2.94 -24.97
C THR A 85 -23.39 -3.59 -25.87
N SER A 86 -24.14 -4.56 -25.34
CA SER A 86 -25.17 -5.33 -26.05
C SER A 86 -26.55 -4.65 -26.04
N ASN A 87 -26.85 -3.81 -25.04
CA ASN A 87 -28.16 -3.20 -24.84
C ASN A 87 -28.19 -1.71 -25.23
N LEU A 88 -28.01 -1.43 -26.52
CA LEU A 88 -27.87 -0.06 -27.04
C LEU A 88 -29.22 0.57 -27.43
N PRO A 89 -29.36 1.90 -27.38
CA PRO A 89 -30.61 2.55 -27.77
C PRO A 89 -30.87 2.40 -29.28
N ASN A 90 -32.14 2.24 -29.64
CA ASN A 90 -32.58 2.11 -31.06
C ASN A 90 -32.30 3.37 -31.90
N LYS A 91 -32.03 4.51 -31.27
CA LYS A 91 -31.64 5.77 -31.91
C LYS A 91 -30.41 6.32 -31.20
N PRO A 92 -29.38 6.80 -31.94
CA PRO A 92 -28.21 7.45 -31.35
C PRO A 92 -28.58 8.61 -30.44
N THR A 93 -27.91 8.70 -29.30
CA THR A 93 -28.05 9.80 -28.34
C THR A 93 -27.45 11.09 -28.90
N PHE A 94 -26.36 10.99 -29.67
CA PHE A 94 -25.66 12.14 -30.25
C PHE A 94 -25.67 12.15 -31.78
N SER A 95 -25.80 13.33 -32.37
CA SER A 95 -25.89 13.50 -33.82
C SER A 95 -24.56 13.32 -34.55
N ASP A 96 -23.43 13.55 -33.88
CA ASP A 96 -22.07 13.44 -34.41
C ASP A 96 -21.42 12.07 -34.12
N LEU A 97 -22.16 11.12 -33.54
CA LEU A 97 -21.71 9.77 -33.24
C LEU A 97 -22.69 8.73 -33.80
N PRO A 98 -22.57 8.36 -35.08
CA PRO A 98 -23.50 7.42 -35.70
C PRO A 98 -23.21 5.95 -35.31
N PRO A 99 -24.17 5.01 -35.46
CA PRO A 99 -24.04 3.60 -35.05
C PRO A 99 -22.82 2.86 -35.60
N GLU A 100 -22.38 3.23 -36.80
CA GLU A 100 -21.22 2.68 -37.50
C GLU A 100 -19.87 3.15 -36.96
N HIS A 101 -19.83 4.17 -36.09
CA HIS A 101 -18.59 4.67 -35.51
C HIS A 101 -18.01 3.67 -34.50
N TYR A 102 -16.68 3.45 -34.53
CA TYR A 102 -16.01 2.42 -33.70
C TYR A 102 -16.21 2.61 -32.18
N ALA A 103 -16.47 3.84 -31.74
CA ALA A 103 -16.71 4.18 -30.34
C ALA A 103 -18.20 4.16 -29.94
N TYR A 104 -19.13 3.99 -30.89
CA TYR A 104 -20.57 4.15 -30.66
C TYR A 104 -21.07 3.34 -29.47
N SER A 105 -20.84 2.02 -29.48
CA SER A 105 -21.36 1.13 -28.45
C SER A 105 -20.80 1.43 -27.05
N TRP A 106 -19.53 1.83 -26.96
CA TRP A 106 -18.88 2.16 -25.70
C TRP A 106 -19.32 3.51 -25.14
N VAL A 107 -19.49 4.51 -26.00
CA VAL A 107 -19.98 5.83 -25.60
C VAL A 107 -21.44 5.75 -25.15
N GLU A 108 -22.30 5.06 -25.90
CA GLU A 108 -23.70 4.86 -25.50
C GLU A 108 -23.80 4.11 -24.16
N ALA A 109 -22.98 3.08 -23.94
CA ALA A 109 -22.93 2.39 -22.65
C ALA A 109 -22.49 3.32 -21.50
N ALA A 110 -21.47 4.15 -21.71
CA ALA A 110 -21.01 5.12 -20.70
C ALA A 110 -22.05 6.22 -20.42
N VAL A 111 -22.86 6.58 -21.41
CA VAL A 111 -23.95 7.59 -21.27
C VAL A 111 -25.16 6.98 -20.57
N GLN A 112 -25.54 5.75 -20.90
CA GLN A 112 -26.58 5.01 -20.17
C GLN A 112 -26.21 4.79 -18.70
N ALA A 113 -24.93 4.63 -18.41
CA ALA A 113 -24.40 4.57 -17.05
C ALA A 113 -24.25 5.96 -16.38
N GLU A 114 -24.68 7.03 -17.04
CA GLU A 114 -24.62 8.43 -16.58
C GLU A 114 -23.20 8.95 -16.29
N LEU A 115 -22.17 8.30 -16.85
CA LEU A 115 -20.77 8.62 -16.57
C LEU A 115 -20.25 9.79 -17.42
N ILE A 116 -20.70 9.86 -18.67
CA ILE A 116 -20.24 10.85 -19.65
C ILE A 116 -21.44 11.60 -20.23
N SER A 117 -21.26 12.91 -20.41
CA SER A 117 -22.21 13.81 -21.07
C SER A 117 -21.62 14.39 -22.36
N GLY A 118 -22.50 14.77 -23.29
CA GLY A 118 -22.13 15.48 -24.51
C GLY A 118 -21.68 16.92 -24.25
N VAL A 119 -21.17 17.58 -25.28
CA VAL A 119 -20.67 18.96 -25.23
C VAL A 119 -21.75 20.03 -25.47
N GLY A 120 -23.02 19.60 -25.64
CA GLY A 120 -24.16 20.48 -25.93
C GLY A 120 -24.73 20.26 -27.34
N GLU A 121 -25.91 20.84 -27.61
CA GLU A 121 -26.57 20.81 -28.93
C GLU A 121 -26.80 19.41 -29.54
N GLY A 122 -26.91 18.39 -28.68
CA GLY A 122 -27.05 17.00 -29.13
C GLY A 122 -25.76 16.38 -29.68
N ARG A 123 -24.60 16.98 -29.40
CA ARG A 123 -23.28 16.49 -29.84
C ARG A 123 -22.49 15.86 -28.69
N PHE A 124 -21.73 14.83 -29.02
CA PHE A 124 -20.76 14.18 -28.13
C PHE A 124 -19.42 14.92 -28.09
N GLY A 125 -19.00 15.50 -29.22
CA GLY A 125 -17.66 16.07 -29.40
C GLY A 125 -16.66 15.03 -29.95
N VAL A 126 -17.08 14.27 -30.97
CA VAL A 126 -16.19 13.26 -31.60
C VAL A 126 -14.99 13.95 -32.24
N GLY A 127 -13.78 13.53 -31.87
CA GLY A 127 -12.52 14.10 -32.36
C GLY A 127 -11.93 15.20 -31.49
N ASP A 128 -12.70 15.74 -30.53
CA ASP A 128 -12.18 16.72 -29.59
C ASP A 128 -11.19 16.05 -28.61
N ASN A 129 -10.12 16.76 -28.27
CA ASN A 129 -9.16 16.31 -27.25
C ASN A 129 -9.80 16.36 -25.85
N LEU A 130 -9.42 15.41 -25.00
CA LEU A 130 -9.83 15.38 -23.60
C LEU A 130 -9.00 16.40 -22.79
N THR A 131 -9.67 17.24 -22.00
CA THR A 131 -8.98 18.14 -21.06
C THR A 131 -8.77 17.48 -19.69
N ARG A 132 -7.82 18.01 -18.91
CA ARG A 132 -7.51 17.51 -17.56
C ARG A 132 -8.71 17.60 -16.61
N GLU A 133 -9.48 18.69 -16.67
CA GLU A 133 -10.68 18.82 -15.83
C GLU A 133 -11.81 17.85 -16.23
N GLN A 134 -11.92 17.51 -17.53
CA GLN A 134 -12.84 16.49 -18.01
C GLN A 134 -12.45 15.10 -17.52
N MET A 135 -11.16 14.74 -17.62
CA MET A 135 -10.63 13.47 -17.11
C MET A 135 -10.93 13.30 -15.61
N ALA A 136 -10.64 14.31 -14.80
CA ALA A 136 -10.94 14.31 -13.36
C ALA A 136 -12.43 14.04 -13.10
N THR A 137 -13.29 14.80 -13.78
CA THR A 137 -14.75 14.72 -13.60
C THR A 137 -15.29 13.33 -13.96
N PHE A 138 -14.81 12.73 -15.05
CA PHE A 138 -15.31 11.42 -15.48
C PHE A 138 -14.89 10.29 -14.55
N PHE A 139 -13.64 10.27 -14.05
CA PHE A 139 -13.21 9.23 -13.12
C PHE A 139 -13.86 9.39 -11.74
N VAL A 140 -13.99 10.60 -11.22
CA VAL A 140 -14.67 10.87 -9.94
C VAL A 140 -16.14 10.45 -10.02
N ARG A 141 -16.82 10.80 -11.11
CA ARG A 141 -18.20 10.35 -11.34
C ARG A 141 -18.29 8.83 -11.42
N ALA A 142 -17.34 8.19 -12.10
CA ALA A 142 -17.28 6.73 -12.21
C ALA A 142 -17.08 6.02 -10.86
N LEU A 143 -16.40 6.65 -9.90
CA LEU A 143 -16.30 6.13 -8.53
C LEU A 143 -17.59 6.31 -7.72
N GLY A 144 -18.50 7.20 -8.15
CA GLY A 144 -19.74 7.48 -7.42
C GLY A 144 -19.53 8.22 -6.09
N VAL A 145 -18.38 8.86 -5.91
CA VAL A 145 -18.06 9.62 -4.70
C VAL A 145 -18.81 10.95 -4.66
N ASP A 146 -19.21 11.40 -3.46
CA ASP A 146 -19.76 12.74 -3.28
C ASP A 146 -18.62 13.78 -3.31
N ALA A 147 -18.63 14.62 -4.34
CA ALA A 147 -17.65 15.68 -4.53
C ALA A 147 -18.16 17.05 -4.06
N THR A 148 -19.41 17.15 -3.63
CA THR A 148 -20.12 18.42 -3.41
C THR A 148 -19.38 19.32 -2.43
N GLY A 149 -19.06 20.55 -2.84
CA GLY A 149 -18.44 21.57 -2.02
C GLY A 149 -16.93 21.43 -1.80
N LYS A 150 -16.30 20.35 -2.30
CA LYS A 150 -14.84 20.13 -2.15
C LYS A 150 -14.00 21.14 -2.92
N GLY A 151 -14.54 21.77 -3.95
CA GLY A 151 -13.85 22.78 -4.76
C GLY A 151 -13.54 24.07 -4.00
N ALA A 152 -14.15 24.30 -2.83
CA ALA A 152 -13.93 25.51 -2.03
C ALA A 152 -12.54 25.60 -1.39
N SER A 153 -11.85 24.46 -1.22
CA SER A 153 -10.52 24.38 -0.59
C SER A 153 -9.36 24.31 -1.59
N LEU A 154 -9.60 24.51 -2.89
CA LEU A 154 -8.54 24.51 -3.89
C LEU A 154 -7.70 25.78 -3.80
N SER A 155 -6.38 25.64 -3.60
CA SER A 155 -5.45 26.75 -3.33
C SER A 155 -4.32 26.91 -4.37
N PHE A 156 -4.33 26.14 -5.45
CA PHE A 156 -3.30 26.23 -6.49
C PHE A 156 -3.52 27.41 -7.45
N SER A 157 -2.44 27.86 -8.11
CA SER A 157 -2.35 29.18 -8.76
C SER A 157 -3.31 29.40 -9.95
N ASP A 158 -3.77 28.33 -10.59
CA ASP A 158 -4.74 28.36 -11.69
C ASP A 158 -6.12 27.77 -11.32
N ALA A 159 -6.43 27.65 -10.03
CA ALA A 159 -7.72 27.10 -9.55
C ALA A 159 -8.95 27.86 -10.09
N ASP A 160 -8.81 29.16 -10.35
CA ASP A 160 -9.87 29.98 -10.95
C ASP A 160 -10.10 29.72 -12.43
N GLN A 161 -9.17 29.03 -13.10
CA GLN A 161 -9.33 28.60 -14.50
C GLN A 161 -10.10 27.27 -14.62
N ILE A 162 -10.36 26.58 -13.50
CA ILE A 162 -11.20 25.38 -13.49
C ILE A 162 -12.64 25.78 -13.72
N SER A 163 -13.29 25.14 -14.69
CA SER A 163 -14.70 25.34 -14.95
C SER A 163 -15.55 25.08 -13.70
N SER A 164 -16.58 25.89 -13.47
CA SER A 164 -17.43 25.76 -12.27
C SER A 164 -18.05 24.37 -12.10
N TRP A 165 -18.36 23.67 -13.20
CA TRP A 165 -18.90 22.31 -13.20
C TRP A 165 -17.87 21.23 -12.83
N ALA A 166 -16.57 21.54 -12.90
CA ALA A 166 -15.47 20.60 -12.66
C ALA A 166 -14.77 20.83 -11.31
N LYS A 167 -14.88 22.01 -10.69
CA LYS A 167 -14.15 22.40 -9.46
C LYS A 167 -14.22 21.34 -8.35
N ASP A 168 -15.43 20.91 -8.02
CA ASP A 168 -15.68 19.90 -6.99
C ASP A 168 -15.05 18.54 -7.34
N SER A 169 -15.19 18.11 -8.60
CA SER A 169 -14.60 16.85 -9.05
C SER A 169 -13.08 16.91 -9.16
N VAL A 170 -12.49 18.05 -9.53
CA VAL A 170 -11.03 18.22 -9.52
C VAL A 170 -10.48 18.10 -8.11
N ALA A 171 -11.12 18.75 -7.13
CA ALA A 171 -10.75 18.62 -5.72
C ALA A 171 -10.84 17.16 -5.24
N ALA A 172 -11.95 16.48 -5.54
CA ALA A 172 -12.12 15.07 -5.20
C ALA A 172 -11.06 14.17 -5.88
N ALA A 173 -10.70 14.43 -7.14
CA ALA A 173 -9.68 13.65 -7.86
C ALA A 173 -8.29 13.78 -7.24
N ILE A 174 -7.96 14.97 -6.70
CA ILE A 174 -6.70 15.23 -6.00
C ILE A 174 -6.70 14.55 -4.63
N GLU A 175 -7.79 14.69 -3.86
CA GLU A 175 -7.97 14.05 -2.55
C GLU A 175 -7.88 12.52 -2.65
N LEU A 176 -8.49 11.94 -3.69
CA LEU A 176 -8.43 10.50 -3.99
C LEU A 176 -7.10 10.06 -4.61
N LYS A 177 -6.14 10.97 -4.78
CA LYS A 177 -4.82 10.74 -5.39
C LYS A 177 -4.89 10.16 -6.81
N LEU A 178 -6.04 10.28 -7.47
CA LEU A 178 -6.21 9.92 -8.88
C LEU A 178 -5.35 10.83 -9.77
N MET A 179 -5.30 12.11 -9.42
CA MET A 179 -4.53 13.15 -10.11
C MET A 179 -3.72 13.97 -9.10
N GLN A 180 -2.66 14.61 -9.57
CA GLN A 180 -1.80 15.48 -8.75
C GLN A 180 -1.68 16.86 -9.42
N VAL A 181 -1.42 17.87 -8.59
CA VAL A 181 -1.02 19.22 -9.03
C VAL A 181 0.43 19.14 -9.52
N ALA A 182 0.77 19.84 -10.60
CA ALA A 182 2.14 19.85 -11.11
C ALA A 182 3.07 20.64 -10.16
N LEU A 183 4.38 20.42 -10.31
CA LEU A 183 5.43 21.03 -9.46
C LEU A 183 5.46 22.57 -9.54
N ASP A 184 4.86 23.15 -10.58
CA ASP A 184 4.69 24.59 -10.80
C ASP A 184 3.48 25.19 -10.05
N ASN A 185 2.85 24.42 -9.14
CA ASN A 185 1.63 24.78 -8.43
C ASN A 185 0.45 25.11 -9.36
N GLN A 186 0.36 24.43 -10.51
CA GLN A 186 -0.76 24.53 -11.46
C GLN A 186 -1.41 23.17 -11.74
N PHE A 187 -2.72 23.17 -11.98
CA PHE A 187 -3.48 21.99 -12.37
C PHE A 187 -3.60 21.85 -13.89
N HIS A 188 -3.49 22.93 -14.65
CA HIS A 188 -3.66 23.04 -16.10
C HIS A 188 -5.03 22.51 -16.59
N PRO A 189 -6.18 23.06 -16.10
CA PRO A 189 -7.50 22.45 -16.28
C PRO A 189 -7.93 22.28 -17.74
N GLN A 190 -7.63 23.27 -18.58
CA GLN A 190 -7.95 23.27 -20.01
C GLN A 190 -6.87 22.61 -20.88
N GLY A 191 -5.76 22.17 -20.27
CA GLY A 191 -4.69 21.46 -20.97
C GLY A 191 -5.18 20.11 -21.50
N ASN A 192 -4.75 19.77 -22.72
CA ASN A 192 -5.05 18.46 -23.31
C ASN A 192 -4.30 17.35 -22.56
N THR A 193 -4.98 16.25 -22.26
CA THR A 193 -4.37 15.08 -21.60
C THR A 193 -3.62 14.22 -22.60
N GLN A 194 -2.42 13.80 -22.20
CA GLN A 194 -1.61 12.84 -22.97
C GLN A 194 -2.09 11.40 -22.71
N ARG A 195 -1.82 10.49 -23.65
CA ARG A 195 -2.24 9.08 -23.58
C ARG A 195 -1.60 8.35 -22.39
N GLU A 196 -0.33 8.64 -22.09
CA GLU A 196 0.37 8.09 -20.93
C GLU A 196 -0.16 8.62 -19.59
N GLN A 197 -0.66 9.87 -19.54
CA GLN A 197 -1.35 10.41 -18.37
C GLN A 197 -2.66 9.68 -18.11
N VAL A 198 -3.47 9.47 -19.16
CA VAL A 198 -4.72 8.71 -19.04
C VAL A 198 -4.46 7.28 -18.60
N ALA A 199 -3.41 6.63 -19.10
CA ALA A 199 -3.05 5.28 -18.68
C ALA A 199 -2.79 5.21 -17.16
N LEU A 200 -2.03 6.16 -16.60
CA LEU A 200 -1.77 6.22 -15.17
C LEU A 200 -3.04 6.46 -14.34
N VAL A 201 -3.84 7.45 -14.71
CA VAL A 201 -5.07 7.77 -13.96
C VAL A 201 -6.07 6.62 -14.05
N ALA A 202 -6.17 5.96 -15.21
CA ALA A 202 -6.99 4.75 -15.37
C ALA A 202 -6.49 3.60 -14.48
N SER A 203 -5.17 3.42 -14.36
CA SER A 203 -4.60 2.40 -13.48
C SER A 203 -4.90 2.68 -12.00
N ARG A 204 -4.66 3.92 -11.55
CA ARG A 204 -5.01 4.35 -10.18
C ARG A 204 -6.50 4.16 -9.90
N PHE A 205 -7.35 4.54 -10.86
CA PHE A 205 -8.78 4.30 -10.80
C PHE A 205 -9.09 2.81 -10.62
N LEU A 206 -8.47 1.92 -11.41
CA LEU A 206 -8.67 0.47 -11.25
C LEU A 206 -8.20 -0.05 -9.89
N THR A 207 -7.18 0.53 -9.28
CA THR A 207 -6.69 0.15 -7.94
C THR A 207 -7.70 0.50 -6.84
N ILE A 208 -8.34 1.68 -6.93
CA ILE A 208 -9.22 2.16 -5.87
C ILE A 208 -10.71 1.91 -6.13
N LYS A 209 -11.11 1.61 -7.38
CA LYS A 209 -12.54 1.54 -7.75
C LYS A 209 -13.34 0.57 -6.90
N ASP A 210 -12.78 -0.56 -6.50
CA ASP A 210 -13.51 -1.58 -5.74
C ASP A 210 -13.76 -1.17 -4.28
N GLN A 211 -13.10 -0.09 -3.80
CA GLN A 211 -13.37 0.53 -2.50
C GLN A 211 -14.63 1.42 -2.52
N TYR A 212 -14.99 1.94 -3.70
CA TYR A 212 -16.08 2.93 -3.85
C TYR A 212 -17.27 2.38 -4.64
N ILE A 213 -17.01 1.44 -5.55
CA ILE A 213 -18.01 0.85 -6.44
C ILE A 213 -18.40 -0.52 -5.91
N GLU A 214 -19.40 -0.55 -5.03
CA GLU A 214 -19.86 -1.78 -4.37
C GLU A 214 -20.51 -2.77 -5.37
N PRO A 215 -20.10 -4.06 -5.38
CA PRO A 215 -20.73 -5.08 -6.21
C PRO A 215 -22.20 -5.29 -5.86
N LYS A 216 -23.05 -5.48 -6.88
CA LYS A 216 -24.48 -5.73 -6.67
C LYS A 216 -24.82 -7.21 -6.82
N ILE A 217 -25.60 -7.74 -5.89
CA ILE A 217 -26.12 -9.10 -6.01
C ILE A 217 -27.24 -9.09 -7.05
N THR A 218 -27.08 -9.91 -8.10
CA THR A 218 -28.08 -10.07 -9.16
C THR A 218 -29.07 -11.19 -8.83
N SER A 219 -28.60 -12.30 -8.26
CA SER A 219 -29.45 -13.41 -7.82
C SER A 219 -28.75 -14.30 -6.78
N ALA A 220 -29.54 -15.18 -6.14
CA ALA A 220 -29.05 -16.29 -5.32
C ALA A 220 -29.79 -17.58 -5.69
N GLU A 221 -29.04 -18.66 -5.85
CA GLU A 221 -29.55 -19.98 -6.23
C GLU A 221 -29.27 -21.01 -5.13
N TYR A 222 -30.27 -21.82 -4.79
CA TYR A 222 -30.10 -22.94 -3.89
C TYR A 222 -29.30 -24.06 -4.56
N VAL A 223 -28.31 -24.63 -3.87
CA VAL A 223 -27.50 -25.75 -4.38
C VAL A 223 -27.74 -27.00 -3.55
N THR A 224 -27.55 -26.92 -2.24
CA THR A 224 -27.79 -28.02 -1.30
C THR A 224 -28.45 -27.48 -0.02
N ASN A 225 -28.84 -28.38 0.88
CA ASN A 225 -29.38 -27.97 2.18
C ASN A 225 -28.34 -27.26 3.07
N ARG A 226 -27.08 -27.14 2.62
CA ARG A 226 -26.01 -26.41 3.33
C ARG A 226 -25.27 -25.43 2.42
N SER A 227 -25.77 -25.18 1.21
CA SER A 227 -25.08 -24.28 0.28
C SER A 227 -25.99 -23.59 -0.72
N ILE A 228 -25.62 -22.34 -1.04
CA ILE A 228 -26.22 -21.50 -2.07
C ILE A 228 -25.13 -20.88 -2.95
N THR A 229 -25.47 -20.46 -4.16
CA THR A 229 -24.58 -19.68 -5.04
C THR A 229 -25.14 -18.28 -5.21
N LEU A 230 -24.33 -17.26 -4.94
CA LEU A 230 -24.63 -15.86 -5.23
C LEU A 230 -24.05 -15.47 -6.59
N PHE A 231 -24.76 -14.61 -7.30
CA PHE A 231 -24.32 -14.02 -8.56
C PHE A 231 -24.21 -12.51 -8.41
N PHE A 232 -23.18 -11.93 -9.01
CA PHE A 232 -22.89 -10.50 -8.93
C PHE A 232 -22.86 -9.87 -10.32
N ASP A 233 -23.21 -8.58 -10.39
CA ASP A 233 -23.13 -7.79 -11.62
C ASP A 233 -21.68 -7.56 -12.07
N ARG A 234 -20.73 -7.63 -11.13
CA ARG A 234 -19.29 -7.43 -11.32
C ARG A 234 -18.46 -8.34 -10.40
N PRO A 235 -17.16 -8.54 -10.69
CA PRO A 235 -16.25 -9.28 -9.83
C PRO A 235 -16.26 -8.83 -8.36
N VAL A 236 -16.22 -9.80 -7.45
CA VAL A 236 -16.09 -9.60 -5.99
C VAL A 236 -14.76 -10.19 -5.53
N PRO A 237 -13.75 -9.34 -5.23
CA PRO A 237 -12.39 -9.82 -4.97
C PRO A 237 -12.24 -10.53 -3.62
N SER A 238 -13.10 -10.20 -2.66
CA SER A 238 -13.15 -10.88 -1.36
C SER A 238 -14.55 -10.82 -0.78
N LEU A 239 -14.92 -11.88 -0.05
CA LEU A 239 -16.21 -12.01 0.60
C LEU A 239 -16.02 -12.81 1.89
N SER A 240 -16.35 -12.20 3.02
CA SER A 240 -16.26 -12.79 4.35
C SER A 240 -17.65 -13.24 4.82
N PRO A 241 -17.75 -14.31 5.64
CA PRO A 241 -19.00 -14.66 6.32
C PRO A 241 -19.65 -13.49 7.09
N GLN A 242 -18.84 -12.54 7.58
CA GLN A 242 -19.33 -11.38 8.35
C GLN A 242 -19.99 -10.31 7.46
N ASP A 243 -19.76 -10.33 6.15
CA ASP A 243 -20.27 -9.33 5.22
C ASP A 243 -21.75 -9.54 4.88
N MET A 244 -22.32 -10.68 5.30
CA MET A 244 -23.66 -11.08 4.94
C MET A 244 -24.45 -11.64 6.11
N THR A 245 -25.76 -11.42 6.07
CA THR A 245 -26.71 -12.05 6.98
C THR A 245 -27.76 -12.79 6.17
N ILE A 246 -27.97 -14.07 6.46
CA ILE A 246 -29.01 -14.89 5.86
C ILE A 246 -30.01 -15.24 6.96
N GLN A 247 -31.28 -14.94 6.74
CA GLN A 247 -32.34 -15.19 7.73
C GLN A 247 -33.58 -15.77 7.10
N THR A 248 -34.36 -16.57 7.82
CA THR A 248 -35.70 -16.94 7.38
C THR A 248 -36.58 -15.69 7.30
N LYS A 249 -37.33 -15.54 6.21
CA LYS A 249 -38.21 -14.37 6.04
C LYS A 249 -39.32 -14.34 7.10
N ALA A 250 -39.84 -15.51 7.46
CA ALA A 250 -40.99 -15.63 8.37
C ALA A 250 -40.62 -15.48 9.85
N THR A 251 -39.55 -16.13 10.32
CA THR A 251 -39.18 -16.18 11.75
C THR A 251 -37.97 -15.31 12.09
N GLN A 252 -37.28 -14.72 11.09
CA GLN A 252 -36.04 -13.97 11.27
C GLN A 252 -34.93 -14.80 11.96
N GLU A 253 -35.01 -16.12 11.80
CA GLU A 253 -33.99 -17.05 12.29
C GLU A 253 -32.74 -16.91 11.43
N GLN A 254 -31.59 -16.62 12.06
CA GLN A 254 -30.31 -16.45 11.38
C GLN A 254 -29.66 -17.77 11.03
N MET A 255 -29.23 -17.91 9.78
CA MET A 255 -28.35 -18.99 9.35
C MET A 255 -26.90 -18.59 9.57
N LEU A 256 -26.12 -19.46 10.19
CA LEU A 256 -24.68 -19.28 10.35
C LEU A 256 -23.98 -19.50 9.01
N VAL A 257 -23.25 -18.50 8.53
CA VAL A 257 -22.37 -18.64 7.37
C VAL A 257 -21.02 -19.19 7.84
N GLU A 258 -20.68 -20.38 7.38
CA GLU A 258 -19.50 -21.13 7.82
C GLU A 258 -18.29 -20.85 6.93
N ARG A 259 -18.52 -20.76 5.61
CA ARG A 259 -17.46 -20.59 4.61
C ARG A 259 -18.02 -19.97 3.33
N VAL A 260 -17.15 -19.29 2.58
CA VAL A 260 -17.46 -18.72 1.28
C VAL A 260 -16.35 -19.12 0.30
N ASP A 261 -16.74 -19.68 -0.85
CA ASP A 261 -15.83 -20.03 -1.94
C ASP A 261 -16.18 -19.19 -3.18
N ILE A 262 -15.27 -18.32 -3.62
CA ILE A 262 -15.47 -17.43 -4.78
C ILE A 262 -15.04 -18.15 -6.06
N SER A 263 -15.82 -18.00 -7.14
CA SER A 263 -15.47 -18.54 -8.45
C SER A 263 -14.21 -17.88 -9.03
N SER A 264 -13.56 -18.54 -9.98
CA SER A 264 -12.35 -18.02 -10.63
C SER A 264 -12.56 -16.70 -11.39
N ASP A 265 -13.77 -16.47 -11.89
CA ASP A 265 -14.16 -15.20 -12.55
C ASP A 265 -14.65 -14.13 -11.56
N GLN A 266 -14.72 -14.48 -10.26
CA GLN A 266 -15.19 -13.65 -9.14
C GLN A 266 -16.62 -13.10 -9.30
N LYS A 267 -17.38 -13.57 -10.28
CA LYS A 267 -18.78 -13.16 -10.48
C LYS A 267 -19.78 -14.03 -9.74
N GLN A 268 -19.30 -15.10 -9.10
CA GLN A 268 -20.12 -16.02 -8.32
C GLN A 268 -19.44 -16.35 -6.99
N ALA A 269 -20.24 -16.60 -5.95
CA ALA A 269 -19.75 -17.09 -4.67
C ALA A 269 -20.64 -18.20 -4.13
N THR A 270 -20.05 -19.37 -3.85
CA THR A 270 -20.73 -20.45 -3.16
C THR A 270 -20.62 -20.23 -1.66
N ILE A 271 -21.77 -20.07 -1.01
CA ILE A 271 -21.88 -19.86 0.44
C ILE A 271 -22.21 -21.18 1.09
N TYR A 272 -21.44 -21.56 2.10
CA TYR A 272 -21.69 -22.72 2.96
C TYR A 272 -22.21 -22.24 4.30
N LEU A 273 -23.29 -22.86 4.76
CA LEU A 273 -24.03 -22.39 5.92
C LEU A 273 -24.61 -23.54 6.74
N SER A 274 -25.08 -23.22 7.94
CA SER A 274 -25.92 -24.10 8.74
C SER A 274 -27.13 -24.61 7.94
N PRO A 275 -27.66 -25.80 8.25
CA PRO A 275 -28.70 -26.45 7.45
C PRO A 275 -29.91 -25.56 7.19
N LEU A 276 -30.29 -25.44 5.92
CA LEU A 276 -31.47 -24.76 5.46
C LEU A 276 -32.72 -25.63 5.71
N HIS A 277 -33.72 -25.04 6.35
CA HIS A 277 -35.09 -25.57 6.42
C HIS A 277 -35.66 -25.72 5.02
N VAL A 278 -36.34 -26.84 4.75
CA VAL A 278 -37.07 -27.08 3.50
C VAL A 278 -38.28 -26.16 3.36
N SER A 279 -38.73 -25.90 2.14
CA SER A 279 -39.92 -25.05 1.86
C SER A 279 -39.89 -23.67 2.52
N THR A 280 -38.72 -23.06 2.66
CA THR A 280 -38.54 -21.82 3.43
C THR A 280 -37.98 -20.72 2.54
N VAL A 281 -38.54 -19.51 2.67
CA VAL A 281 -38.03 -18.29 2.01
C VAL A 281 -37.03 -17.62 2.93
N TYR A 282 -35.89 -17.24 2.37
CA TYR A 282 -34.80 -16.58 3.07
C TYR A 282 -34.60 -15.17 2.53
N THR A 283 -34.22 -14.28 3.43
CA THR A 283 -33.73 -12.94 3.13
C THR A 283 -32.22 -12.94 3.32
N LEU A 284 -31.49 -12.58 2.27
CA LEU A 284 -30.04 -12.38 2.31
C LEU A 284 -29.77 -10.89 2.22
N THR A 285 -29.00 -10.37 3.18
CA THR A 285 -28.50 -8.99 3.15
C THR A 285 -26.98 -8.99 3.04
N TYR A 286 -26.45 -8.22 2.09
CA TYR A 286 -25.02 -8.01 1.86
C TYR A 286 -24.77 -6.52 1.67
N LYS A 287 -23.96 -5.91 2.54
CA LYS A 287 -23.62 -4.47 2.49
C LYS A 287 -24.83 -3.55 2.20
N GLY A 288 -25.96 -3.81 2.85
CA GLY A 288 -27.19 -3.03 2.70
C GLY A 288 -28.08 -3.39 1.49
N GLN A 289 -27.65 -4.28 0.61
CA GLN A 289 -28.48 -4.85 -0.46
C GLN A 289 -29.20 -6.09 0.04
N THR A 290 -30.49 -6.21 -0.28
CA THR A 290 -31.33 -7.32 0.16
C THR A 290 -31.95 -8.05 -1.02
N ILE A 291 -31.79 -9.38 -1.06
CA ILE A 291 -32.46 -10.26 -2.03
C ILE A 291 -33.14 -11.44 -1.31
N GLU A 292 -34.04 -12.12 -2.03
CA GLU A 292 -34.75 -13.29 -1.52
C GLU A 292 -34.43 -14.54 -2.35
N PHE A 293 -34.33 -15.68 -1.67
CA PHE A 293 -34.25 -16.99 -2.31
C PHE A 293 -35.07 -18.02 -1.52
N SER A 294 -35.39 -19.16 -2.11
CA SER A 294 -36.19 -20.21 -1.47
C SER A 294 -35.49 -21.56 -1.50
N SER A 295 -35.58 -22.30 -0.40
CA SER A 295 -35.21 -23.73 -0.38
C SER A 295 -36.30 -24.58 -1.03
N PRO A 296 -35.95 -25.73 -1.64
CA PRO A 296 -36.90 -26.57 -2.35
C PRO A 296 -37.97 -27.16 -1.43
N MET A 297 -39.15 -27.45 -2.01
CA MET A 297 -40.27 -28.08 -1.31
C MET A 297 -40.22 -29.61 -1.45
N ASN A 298 -40.43 -30.31 -0.33
CA ASN A 298 -40.76 -31.74 -0.35
C ASN A 298 -42.24 -31.90 -0.67
N VAL A 299 -42.56 -32.40 -1.85
CA VAL A 299 -43.94 -32.68 -2.26
C VAL A 299 -44.17 -34.19 -2.26
N GLN A 300 -45.19 -34.64 -1.54
CA GLN A 300 -45.68 -36.01 -1.71
C GLN A 300 -46.72 -36.05 -2.82
N ILE A 301 -46.42 -36.78 -3.89
CA ILE A 301 -47.32 -36.94 -5.03
C ILE A 301 -48.00 -38.31 -4.94
N GLN A 302 -49.34 -38.33 -4.84
CA GLN A 302 -50.14 -39.55 -4.91
C GLN A 302 -50.70 -39.72 -6.33
N VAL A 303 -50.15 -40.66 -7.09
CA VAL A 303 -50.62 -40.97 -8.46
C VAL A 303 -51.68 -42.07 -8.39
N THR A 304 -52.88 -41.83 -8.93
CA THR A 304 -53.91 -42.86 -9.12
C THR A 304 -54.09 -43.15 -10.61
N PRO A 305 -53.71 -44.34 -11.11
CA PRO A 305 -53.85 -44.66 -12.53
C PRO A 305 -55.31 -44.94 -12.92
N THR A 306 -55.74 -44.47 -14.10
CA THR A 306 -57.09 -44.63 -14.66
C THR A 306 -57.21 -45.71 -15.75
N HIS A 307 -56.39 -46.79 -15.67
CA HIS A 307 -56.27 -47.94 -16.61
C HIS A 307 -55.37 -47.70 -17.85
N PRO A 308 -54.74 -48.76 -18.44
CA PRO A 308 -54.92 -50.20 -18.23
C PRO A 308 -53.70 -50.96 -17.66
N THR A 309 -53.98 -52.22 -17.33
CA THR A 309 -53.14 -53.30 -16.76
C THR A 309 -51.66 -53.24 -17.10
N VAL A 310 -50.82 -53.14 -16.06
CA VAL A 310 -49.35 -53.25 -16.13
C VAL A 310 -48.98 -54.69 -15.74
N GLU A 311 -48.17 -55.36 -16.56
CA GLU A 311 -47.63 -56.69 -16.23
C GLU A 311 -46.55 -56.59 -15.13
N VAL A 312 -46.47 -57.62 -14.28
CA VAL A 312 -45.52 -57.70 -13.15
C VAL A 312 -44.08 -57.70 -13.66
N ASN A 313 -43.16 -57.02 -12.95
CA ASN A 313 -41.73 -56.88 -13.26
C ASN A 313 -41.37 -55.96 -14.45
N GLN A 314 -42.18 -54.94 -14.72
CA GLN A 314 -41.81 -53.86 -15.66
C GLN A 314 -41.26 -52.62 -14.94
N THR A 315 -40.42 -51.86 -15.64
CA THR A 315 -40.02 -50.51 -15.20
C THR A 315 -40.95 -49.50 -15.87
N LEU A 316 -41.64 -48.68 -15.07
CA LEU A 316 -42.45 -47.57 -15.56
C LEU A 316 -41.60 -46.31 -15.60
N GLN A 317 -41.64 -45.58 -16.72
CA GLN A 317 -41.03 -44.26 -16.83
C GLN A 317 -42.10 -43.19 -16.58
N PHE A 318 -41.81 -42.29 -15.65
CA PHE A 318 -42.64 -41.14 -15.33
C PHE A 318 -41.92 -39.87 -15.76
N GLN A 319 -42.65 -38.98 -16.43
CA GLN A 319 -42.20 -37.62 -16.70
C GLN A 319 -43.12 -36.64 -16.00
N ALA A 320 -42.53 -35.80 -15.16
CA ALA A 320 -43.21 -34.66 -14.55
C ALA A 320 -42.72 -33.40 -15.24
N LYS A 321 -43.65 -32.64 -15.83
CA LYS A 321 -43.37 -31.33 -16.41
C LYS A 321 -44.20 -30.28 -15.70
N GLU A 322 -43.56 -29.16 -15.40
CA GLU A 322 -44.25 -27.98 -14.89
C GLU A 322 -45.14 -27.40 -15.99
N VAL A 323 -46.29 -26.86 -15.60
CA VAL A 323 -47.24 -26.22 -16.52
C VAL A 323 -47.32 -24.74 -16.16
N ASP A 324 -47.13 -23.86 -17.14
CA ASP A 324 -47.30 -22.42 -16.95
C ASP A 324 -48.78 -22.02 -16.81
N GLU A 325 -49.05 -20.75 -16.47
CA GLU A 325 -50.41 -20.20 -16.31
C GLU A 325 -51.26 -20.28 -17.59
N GLN A 326 -50.65 -20.50 -18.76
CA GLN A 326 -51.32 -20.67 -20.04
C GLN A 326 -51.51 -22.14 -20.46
N GLY A 327 -51.04 -23.09 -19.66
CA GLY A 327 -51.19 -24.53 -19.92
C GLY A 327 -50.05 -25.17 -20.71
N ASN A 328 -48.93 -24.47 -20.93
CA ASN A 328 -47.78 -25.00 -21.69
C ASN A 328 -46.81 -25.75 -20.76
N GLU A 329 -46.26 -26.87 -21.27
CA GLU A 329 -45.29 -27.70 -20.55
C GLU A 329 -43.88 -27.10 -20.60
N THR A 330 -43.20 -26.95 -19.46
CA THR A 330 -41.80 -26.50 -19.35
C THR A 330 -40.84 -27.65 -18.95
N THR A 331 -39.57 -27.33 -18.72
CA THR A 331 -38.47 -28.28 -18.42
C THR A 331 -38.85 -29.26 -17.30
N GLY A 332 -38.64 -30.56 -17.51
CA GLY A 332 -39.08 -31.61 -16.59
C GLY A 332 -38.02 -32.69 -16.38
N GLY A 333 -38.05 -33.32 -15.19
CA GLY A 333 -37.22 -34.48 -14.86
C GLY A 333 -37.83 -35.78 -15.38
N THR A 334 -36.98 -36.72 -15.79
CA THR A 334 -37.39 -38.10 -16.12
C THR A 334 -36.98 -39.02 -14.98
N TYR A 335 -37.91 -39.85 -14.51
CA TYR A 335 -37.66 -40.80 -13.42
C TYR A 335 -38.09 -42.20 -13.85
N GLU A 336 -37.28 -43.19 -13.49
CA GLU A 336 -37.54 -44.61 -13.75
C GLU A 336 -37.93 -45.32 -12.45
N TRP A 337 -38.95 -46.17 -12.51
CA TRP A 337 -39.39 -46.93 -11.35
C TRP A 337 -39.62 -48.41 -11.67
N SER A 338 -38.95 -49.30 -10.93
CA SER A 338 -39.14 -50.75 -11.00
C SER A 338 -40.36 -51.21 -10.20
N THR A 339 -41.22 -52.04 -10.79
CA THR A 339 -42.41 -52.61 -10.13
C THR A 339 -42.09 -53.75 -9.14
N GLN A 340 -40.82 -54.02 -8.83
CA GLN A 340 -40.42 -55.12 -7.94
C GLN A 340 -40.80 -54.91 -6.45
N ASP A 341 -41.13 -53.68 -6.03
CA ASP A 341 -41.49 -53.35 -4.64
C ASP A 341 -43.01 -53.34 -4.36
N LEU A 342 -43.82 -53.87 -5.28
CA LEU A 342 -45.28 -53.87 -5.15
C LEU A 342 -45.76 -55.05 -4.29
N ASN A 343 -46.25 -54.76 -3.08
CA ASN A 343 -46.88 -55.74 -2.21
C ASN A 343 -48.30 -56.06 -2.73
N TYR A 344 -48.50 -57.25 -3.29
CA TYR A 344 -49.78 -57.67 -3.88
C TYR A 344 -50.76 -58.11 -2.79
N ALA A 345 -51.81 -57.33 -2.59
CA ALA A 345 -53.04 -57.77 -1.91
C ALA A 345 -54.26 -57.35 -2.75
N ASP A 346 -54.88 -58.33 -3.39
CA ASP A 346 -56.14 -58.32 -4.15
C ASP A 346 -56.22 -57.60 -5.51
N ASN A 347 -56.81 -58.34 -6.47
CA ASN A 347 -57.00 -58.03 -7.89
C ASN A 347 -57.98 -56.87 -8.19
N GLN A 348 -58.19 -55.93 -7.25
CA GLN A 348 -58.95 -54.69 -7.45
C GLN A 348 -58.33 -53.45 -6.78
N SER A 349 -57.15 -53.54 -6.18
CA SER A 349 -56.55 -52.40 -5.49
C SER A 349 -55.93 -51.41 -6.50
N LYS A 350 -56.41 -50.16 -6.45
CA LYS A 350 -55.72 -48.98 -7.02
C LYS A 350 -54.23 -49.04 -6.66
N ILE A 351 -53.35 -48.92 -7.65
CA ILE A 351 -51.93 -48.71 -7.41
C ILE A 351 -51.79 -47.29 -6.84
N SER A 352 -51.57 -47.18 -5.54
CA SER A 352 -51.19 -45.91 -4.91
C SER A 352 -49.79 -46.06 -4.35
N HIS A 353 -48.88 -45.21 -4.80
CA HIS A 353 -47.54 -45.11 -4.25
C HIS A 353 -47.20 -43.65 -4.03
N THR A 354 -46.45 -43.40 -2.97
CA THR A 354 -46.10 -42.07 -2.49
C THR A 354 -44.62 -41.86 -2.74
N GLY A 355 -44.29 -41.02 -3.71
CA GLY A 355 -42.91 -40.60 -3.98
C GLY A 355 -42.66 -39.19 -3.45
N ALA A 356 -41.44 -38.93 -2.99
CA ALA A 356 -40.97 -37.59 -2.71
C ALA A 356 -40.51 -36.91 -4.01
N PHE A 357 -41.01 -35.70 -4.27
CA PHE A 357 -40.64 -34.86 -5.40
C PHE A 357 -40.05 -33.54 -4.91
N ILE A 358 -39.05 -33.04 -5.63
CA ILE A 358 -38.41 -31.74 -5.35
C ILE A 358 -39.03 -30.71 -6.30
N ALA A 359 -39.86 -29.81 -5.76
CA ALA A 359 -40.44 -28.71 -6.52
C ALA A 359 -39.67 -27.41 -6.27
N SER A 360 -39.43 -26.63 -7.32
CA SER A 360 -38.79 -25.31 -7.24
C SER A 360 -39.74 -24.18 -6.83
N ARG A 361 -41.07 -24.37 -6.97
CA ARG A 361 -42.14 -23.43 -6.55
C ARG A 361 -43.50 -24.13 -6.47
N ALA A 362 -44.50 -23.47 -5.86
CA ALA A 362 -45.87 -23.96 -5.82
C ALA A 362 -46.58 -23.75 -7.18
N SER A 363 -46.76 -24.83 -7.95
CA SER A 363 -47.36 -24.83 -9.31
C SER A 363 -48.26 -26.07 -9.55
N GLN A 364 -48.99 -26.10 -10.68
CA GLN A 364 -49.62 -27.31 -11.22
C GLN A 364 -48.60 -28.11 -12.07
N TYR A 365 -48.54 -29.42 -11.82
CA TYR A 365 -47.65 -30.33 -12.55
C TYR A 365 -48.47 -31.37 -13.30
N LYS A 366 -48.11 -31.62 -14.56
CA LYS A 366 -48.66 -32.72 -15.35
C LYS A 366 -47.72 -33.91 -15.27
N VAL A 367 -48.23 -35.03 -14.75
CA VAL A 367 -47.47 -36.27 -14.60
C VAL A 367 -47.96 -37.25 -15.67
N THR A 368 -47.04 -37.68 -16.52
CA THR A 368 -47.30 -38.65 -17.60
C THR A 368 -46.61 -39.97 -17.28
N ALA A 369 -47.36 -41.06 -17.27
CA ALA A 369 -46.85 -42.42 -17.08
C ALA A 369 -46.92 -43.17 -18.43
N LYS A 370 -45.79 -43.73 -18.87
CA LYS A 370 -45.72 -44.51 -20.11
C LYS A 370 -45.31 -45.94 -19.83
N SER A 371 -46.14 -46.90 -20.24
CA SER A 371 -45.78 -48.31 -20.20
C SER A 371 -44.82 -48.66 -21.35
N PRO A 372 -44.01 -49.74 -21.22
CA PRO A 372 -43.22 -50.29 -22.32
C PRO A 372 -44.06 -50.68 -23.55
N SER A 373 -45.34 -51.02 -23.36
CA SER A 373 -46.30 -51.32 -24.44
C SER A 373 -46.87 -50.08 -25.15
N GLY A 374 -46.46 -48.88 -24.75
CA GLY A 374 -46.85 -47.62 -25.39
C GLY A 374 -48.16 -47.01 -24.89
N ALA A 375 -48.79 -47.57 -23.85
CA ALA A 375 -49.95 -46.94 -23.22
C ALA A 375 -49.50 -45.74 -22.39
N VAL A 376 -50.17 -44.59 -22.57
CA VAL A 376 -49.85 -43.32 -21.90
C VAL A 376 -51.04 -42.90 -21.06
N GLY A 377 -50.87 -42.86 -19.73
CA GLY A 377 -51.82 -42.24 -18.80
C GLY A 377 -51.31 -40.88 -18.34
N TYR A 378 -52.20 -39.91 -18.12
CA TYR A 378 -51.86 -38.60 -17.58
C TYR A 378 -52.70 -38.26 -16.35
N THR A 379 -52.10 -37.52 -15.40
CA THR A 379 -52.82 -36.88 -14.30
C THR A 379 -52.21 -35.50 -14.01
N THR A 380 -53.01 -34.58 -13.46
CA THR A 380 -52.55 -33.24 -13.07
C THR A 380 -52.56 -33.15 -11.55
N VAL A 381 -51.45 -32.71 -10.96
CA VAL A 381 -51.27 -32.62 -9.50
C VAL A 381 -51.10 -31.16 -9.13
N THR A 382 -51.90 -30.70 -8.16
CA THR A 382 -51.80 -29.35 -7.61
C THR A 382 -51.04 -29.42 -6.29
N VAL A 383 -49.92 -28.70 -6.19
CA VAL A 383 -49.10 -28.62 -4.97
C VAL A 383 -49.55 -27.42 -4.13
N GLN A 384 -49.89 -27.64 -2.86
CA GLN A 384 -50.21 -26.56 -1.92
C GLN A 384 -49.24 -26.56 -0.72
N TYR A 385 -49.04 -25.39 -0.12
CA TYR A 385 -48.20 -25.19 1.06
C TYR A 385 -48.65 -26.05 2.25
N PRO A 386 -47.76 -26.82 2.91
CA PRO A 386 -48.05 -27.34 4.23
C PRO A 386 -47.78 -26.26 5.30
N VAL A 387 -48.73 -26.08 6.22
CA VAL A 387 -48.56 -25.28 7.45
C VAL A 387 -47.78 -26.13 8.44
N SER A 388 -46.65 -25.63 8.96
CA SER A 388 -45.74 -26.39 9.81
C SER A 388 -46.24 -26.55 11.25
N SER A 389 -46.06 -27.75 11.80
CA SER A 389 -45.95 -28.02 13.23
C SER A 389 -44.65 -28.76 13.46
N ASP A 390 -43.79 -28.17 14.29
CA ASP A 390 -42.37 -28.46 14.41
C ASP A 390 -42.06 -29.43 15.58
N SER A 391 -41.17 -30.39 15.34
CA SER A 391 -40.35 -31.06 16.36
C SER A 391 -39.39 -32.06 15.70
N GLY A 392 -38.08 -31.94 15.93
CA GLY A 392 -37.12 -32.97 15.50
C GLY A 392 -35.65 -32.66 15.78
N ASP A 393 -35.24 -32.95 17.00
CA ASP A 393 -33.90 -32.94 17.61
C ASP A 393 -32.85 -33.84 16.87
N SER A 394 -31.58 -33.43 16.89
CA SER A 394 -30.43 -34.34 16.73
C SER A 394 -29.16 -33.79 17.38
N SER A 395 -28.75 -34.42 18.48
CA SER A 395 -27.48 -34.24 19.19
C SER A 395 -26.33 -35.03 18.55
N ASP A 396 -25.21 -34.37 18.25
CA ASP A 396 -23.89 -35.02 18.09
C ASP A 396 -22.89 -34.32 19.02
N ASP A 397 -22.56 -34.99 20.13
CA ASP A 397 -21.73 -34.51 21.23
C ASP A 397 -20.26 -34.91 21.00
N SER A 398 -19.55 -34.09 20.24
CA SER A 398 -18.08 -34.00 20.31
C SER A 398 -17.73 -32.68 21.00
N PRO A 399 -16.86 -32.64 22.04
CA PRO A 399 -16.50 -31.38 22.66
C PRO A 399 -15.84 -30.49 21.61
N SER A 400 -16.45 -29.33 21.35
CA SER A 400 -15.87 -28.31 20.47
C SER A 400 -14.42 -28.04 20.92
N PRO A 401 -13.45 -27.99 19.99
CA PRO A 401 -12.06 -27.69 20.34
C PRO A 401 -11.97 -26.37 21.11
N SER A 402 -11.07 -26.31 22.09
CA SER A 402 -10.87 -25.10 22.88
C SER A 402 -10.40 -23.93 21.99
N PRO A 403 -10.64 -22.67 22.38
CA PRO A 403 -10.16 -21.51 21.62
C PRO A 403 -8.65 -21.55 21.35
N ASP A 404 -7.84 -22.04 22.31
CA ASP A 404 -6.40 -22.22 22.12
C ASP A 404 -6.05 -23.34 21.14
N ALA A 405 -6.81 -24.44 21.12
CA ALA A 405 -6.61 -25.50 20.13
C ALA A 405 -6.90 -25.00 18.70
N LEU A 406 -7.95 -24.18 18.55
CA LEU A 406 -8.26 -23.48 17.30
C LEU A 406 -7.19 -22.45 16.93
N ALA A 407 -6.63 -21.73 17.92
CA ALA A 407 -5.52 -20.81 17.70
C ALA A 407 -4.26 -21.53 17.19
N VAL A 408 -3.88 -22.66 17.81
CA VAL A 408 -2.76 -23.47 17.33
C VAL A 408 -3.00 -24.00 15.92
N GLN A 409 -4.22 -24.44 15.60
CA GLN A 409 -4.56 -24.87 14.24
C GLN A 409 -4.38 -23.72 13.24
N LYS A 410 -4.86 -22.51 13.58
CA LYS A 410 -4.70 -21.34 12.71
C LYS A 410 -3.24 -20.91 12.57
N ILE A 411 -2.46 -20.94 13.65
CA ILE A 411 -1.01 -20.67 13.61
C ILE A 411 -0.31 -21.63 12.66
N ARG A 412 -0.60 -22.94 12.73
CA ARG A 412 -0.02 -23.94 11.80
C ARG A 412 -0.38 -23.66 10.35
N GLU A 413 -1.63 -23.32 10.09
CA GLU A 413 -2.11 -22.97 8.75
C GLU A 413 -1.35 -21.76 8.18
N VAL A 414 -1.28 -20.67 8.95
CA VAL A 414 -0.59 -19.43 8.56
C VAL A 414 0.91 -19.65 8.38
N LEU A 415 1.57 -20.29 9.35
CA LEU A 415 3.01 -20.54 9.27
C LEU A 415 3.37 -21.48 8.11
N ARG A 416 2.55 -22.50 7.84
CA ARG A 416 2.76 -23.39 6.70
C ARG A 416 2.63 -22.65 5.38
N LYS A 417 1.66 -21.74 5.26
CA LYS A 417 1.32 -21.07 4.01
C LYS A 417 2.15 -19.81 3.73
N ASP A 418 2.24 -18.92 4.70
CA ASP A 418 2.60 -17.52 4.47
C ASP A 418 3.89 -17.10 5.18
N TYR A 419 4.39 -17.88 6.15
CA TYR A 419 5.66 -17.56 6.82
C TYR A 419 6.84 -17.68 5.86
N LEU A 420 7.77 -16.73 5.92
CA LEU A 420 8.90 -16.64 5.01
C LEU A 420 9.86 -17.83 5.16
N TYR A 421 10.13 -18.27 6.39
CA TYR A 421 11.07 -19.34 6.71
C TYR A 421 10.31 -20.64 6.98
N GLU A 422 10.11 -21.46 5.94
CA GLU A 422 9.32 -22.70 6.01
C GLU A 422 9.68 -23.57 7.24
N PRO A 423 8.79 -23.71 8.24
CA PRO A 423 9.04 -24.53 9.41
C PRO A 423 8.89 -26.01 9.08
N SER A 424 9.61 -26.88 9.79
CA SER A 424 9.43 -28.33 9.61
C SER A 424 8.06 -28.81 10.12
N GLU A 425 7.46 -29.78 9.43
CA GLU A 425 6.18 -30.38 9.86
C GLU A 425 6.27 -31.02 11.26
N GLU A 426 7.42 -31.57 11.62
CA GLU A 426 7.67 -32.09 12.96
C GLU A 426 7.54 -30.99 14.03
N LEU A 427 8.13 -29.81 13.77
CA LEU A 427 8.07 -28.67 14.69
C LEU A 427 6.66 -28.10 14.79
N LEU A 428 5.96 -27.94 13.66
CA LEU A 428 4.58 -27.43 13.63
C LEU A 428 3.63 -28.29 14.48
N ASN A 429 3.87 -29.60 14.53
CA ASN A 429 3.04 -30.55 15.27
C ASN A 429 3.54 -30.86 16.70
N GLN A 430 4.71 -30.34 17.09
CA GLN A 430 5.35 -30.65 18.37
C GLN A 430 4.65 -30.01 19.58
N TYR A 431 4.05 -28.83 19.41
CA TYR A 431 3.49 -28.03 20.49
C TYR A 431 1.98 -27.81 20.32
N SER A 432 1.26 -27.91 21.44
CA SER A 432 -0.19 -27.64 21.55
C SER A 432 -0.50 -26.31 22.27
N ASP A 433 0.53 -25.53 22.59
CA ASP A 433 0.43 -24.20 23.20
C ASP A 433 0.87 -23.15 22.16
N PRO A 434 0.06 -22.08 21.90
CA PRO A 434 0.38 -21.06 20.91
C PRO A 434 1.75 -20.41 21.11
N ALA A 435 2.06 -19.97 22.33
CA ALA A 435 3.28 -19.23 22.63
C ALA A 435 4.53 -20.10 22.46
N ARG A 436 4.50 -21.35 22.94
CA ARG A 436 5.61 -22.30 22.77
C ARG A 436 5.83 -22.68 21.31
N LEU A 437 4.76 -22.90 20.55
CA LEU A 437 4.86 -23.20 19.12
C LEU A 437 5.57 -22.07 18.38
N VAL A 438 5.08 -20.84 18.53
CA VAL A 438 5.62 -19.67 17.83
C VAL A 438 7.07 -19.38 18.24
N LYS A 439 7.37 -19.47 19.54
CA LYS A 439 8.75 -19.32 20.05
C LYS A 439 9.70 -20.34 19.44
N ALA A 440 9.30 -21.60 19.35
CA ALA A 440 10.15 -22.65 18.79
C ALA A 440 10.38 -22.47 17.27
N VAL A 441 9.36 -21.99 16.53
CA VAL A 441 9.49 -21.66 15.10
C VAL A 441 10.42 -20.45 14.88
N SER A 442 10.26 -19.40 15.68
CA SER A 442 11.14 -18.22 15.67
C SER A 442 12.60 -18.61 15.96
N GLU A 443 12.85 -19.44 16.96
CA GLU A 443 14.19 -19.92 17.31
C GLU A 443 14.82 -20.79 16.21
N GLN A 444 14.04 -21.67 15.55
CA GLN A 444 14.54 -22.48 14.44
C GLN A 444 15.03 -21.62 13.26
N SER A 445 14.32 -20.54 12.99
CA SER A 445 14.60 -19.64 11.85
C SER A 445 15.51 -18.47 12.19
N ASN A 446 15.90 -18.32 13.46
CA ASN A 446 16.58 -17.15 13.99
C ASN A 446 15.86 -15.84 13.62
N ASP A 447 14.52 -15.87 13.64
CA ASP A 447 13.66 -14.74 13.34
C ASP A 447 13.17 -14.10 14.65
N PRO A 448 13.81 -13.00 15.11
CA PRO A 448 13.42 -12.35 16.37
C PRO A 448 12.10 -11.55 16.26
N TYR A 449 11.50 -11.44 15.07
CA TYR A 449 10.33 -10.62 14.82
C TYR A 449 9.03 -11.43 14.92
N THR A 450 9.07 -12.75 14.66
CA THR A 450 7.89 -13.61 14.77
C THR A 450 7.55 -13.89 16.23
N THR A 451 6.34 -13.48 16.64
CA THR A 451 5.91 -13.57 18.04
C THR A 451 4.41 -13.82 18.16
N TYR A 452 4.02 -14.40 19.30
CA TYR A 452 2.63 -14.57 19.70
C TYR A 452 2.32 -13.54 20.79
N LEU A 453 1.23 -12.79 20.59
CA LEU A 453 0.63 -11.96 21.62
C LEU A 453 -0.59 -12.67 22.18
N ASN A 454 -0.67 -12.77 23.50
CA ASN A 454 -1.85 -13.28 24.18
C ASN A 454 -3.05 -12.33 23.98
N PRO A 455 -4.29 -12.73 24.34
CA PRO A 455 -5.47 -11.89 24.11
C PRO A 455 -5.41 -10.49 24.70
N GLU A 456 -4.79 -10.32 25.87
CA GLU A 456 -4.63 -9.02 26.52
C GLU A 456 -3.59 -8.15 25.79
N GLU A 457 -2.45 -8.75 25.45
CA GLU A 457 -1.36 -8.12 24.69
C GLU A 457 -1.80 -7.72 23.28
N TYR A 458 -2.51 -8.59 22.57
CA TYR A 458 -3.00 -8.32 21.22
C TYR A 458 -4.11 -7.27 21.22
N ALA A 459 -5.01 -7.32 22.20
CA ALA A 459 -6.01 -6.27 22.37
C ALA A 459 -5.33 -4.92 22.72
N HIS A 460 -4.27 -4.91 23.52
CA HIS A 460 -3.49 -3.71 23.81
C HIS A 460 -2.79 -3.18 22.55
N PHE A 461 -2.13 -4.06 21.78
CA PHE A 461 -1.50 -3.72 20.50
C PHE A 461 -2.49 -3.08 19.52
N ASN A 462 -3.65 -3.72 19.30
CA ASN A 462 -4.67 -3.21 18.38
C ASN A 462 -5.19 -1.84 18.82
N ARG A 463 -5.37 -1.62 20.13
CA ARG A 463 -5.78 -0.30 20.65
C ARG A 463 -4.73 0.79 20.39
N MET A 464 -3.44 0.44 20.38
CA MET A 464 -2.38 1.38 20.01
C MET A 464 -2.40 1.69 18.51
N MET A 465 -2.66 0.68 17.67
CA MET A 465 -2.64 0.81 16.21
C MET A 465 -3.88 1.50 15.65
N ASP A 466 -5.08 1.21 16.16
CA ASP A 466 -6.34 1.84 15.73
C ASP A 466 -6.54 3.27 16.30
N GLY A 467 -5.59 3.74 17.11
CA GLY A 467 -5.62 5.06 17.73
C GLY A 467 -6.68 5.21 18.82
N SER A 468 -7.28 4.12 19.32
CA SER A 468 -8.21 4.14 20.47
C SER A 468 -7.49 4.37 21.80
N PHE A 469 -6.17 4.21 21.83
CA PHE A 469 -5.33 4.60 22.95
C PHE A 469 -5.07 6.11 22.94
N ALA A 470 -5.74 6.78 23.87
CA ALA A 470 -5.67 8.21 24.07
C ALA A 470 -4.68 8.55 25.19
N GLY A 471 -4.03 9.69 25.06
CA GLY A 471 -3.14 10.23 26.07
C GLY A 471 -3.54 11.64 26.46
N ILE A 472 -2.74 12.25 27.31
CA ILE A 472 -2.85 13.69 27.56
C ILE A 472 -2.03 14.52 26.56
N GLY A 473 -1.12 13.90 25.80
CA GLY A 473 -0.35 14.56 24.74
C GLY A 473 0.83 15.39 25.24
N VAL A 474 1.68 14.74 26.02
CA VAL A 474 2.97 15.27 26.47
C VAL A 474 4.09 14.31 26.11
N ASN A 475 5.28 14.85 25.90
CA ASN A 475 6.52 14.09 25.96
C ASN A 475 7.17 14.34 27.33
N ILE A 476 7.65 13.27 27.97
CA ILE A 476 8.18 13.31 29.33
C ILE A 476 9.59 12.72 29.40
N ALA A 477 10.40 13.27 30.31
CA ALA A 477 11.71 12.76 30.69
C ALA A 477 11.70 12.31 32.16
N THR A 478 12.70 11.52 32.53
CA THR A 478 12.91 11.06 33.91
C THR A 478 13.15 12.24 34.84
N ASP A 479 12.46 12.23 35.98
CA ASP A 479 12.69 13.16 37.08
C ASP A 479 12.63 12.39 38.41
N PRO A 480 13.49 12.68 39.40
CA PRO A 480 13.47 12.03 40.70
C PRO A 480 12.10 12.11 41.40
N GLU A 481 11.35 13.18 41.19
CA GLU A 481 10.06 13.41 41.83
C GLU A 481 8.87 12.85 41.02
N GLY A 482 9.07 12.52 39.74
CA GLY A 482 8.01 12.02 38.87
C GLY A 482 8.38 12.01 37.39
N ALA A 483 7.63 12.73 36.56
CA ALA A 483 7.88 12.81 35.12
C ALA A 483 7.94 14.27 34.67
N LYS A 484 9.11 14.72 34.20
CA LYS A 484 9.30 16.09 33.71
C LYS A 484 8.74 16.22 32.30
N VAL A 485 7.88 17.18 32.05
CA VAL A 485 7.34 17.50 30.73
C VAL A 485 8.43 18.21 29.92
N VAL A 486 8.85 17.59 28.82
CA VAL A 486 9.83 18.18 27.89
C VAL A 486 9.17 18.76 26.64
N GLN A 487 7.95 18.32 26.33
CA GLN A 487 7.15 18.86 25.23
C GLN A 487 5.67 18.69 25.55
N VAL A 488 4.88 19.67 25.14
CA VAL A 488 3.41 19.59 25.12
C VAL A 488 2.98 19.69 23.67
N TYR A 489 2.21 18.71 23.18
CA TYR A 489 1.76 18.74 21.80
C TYR A 489 0.65 19.80 21.62
N GLU A 490 0.68 20.51 20.49
CA GLU A 490 -0.36 21.48 20.15
C GLU A 490 -1.72 20.80 20.01
N ASP A 491 -2.79 21.51 20.39
CA ASP A 491 -4.16 20.98 20.43
C ASP A 491 -4.32 19.66 21.20
N SER A 492 -3.41 19.34 22.11
CA SER A 492 -3.54 18.18 23.00
C SER A 492 -4.42 18.47 24.23
N PRO A 493 -4.94 17.43 24.90
CA PRO A 493 -5.60 17.59 26.19
C PRO A 493 -4.75 18.31 27.25
N ALA A 494 -3.45 18.03 27.30
CA ALA A 494 -2.51 18.65 28.22
C ALA A 494 -2.33 20.14 27.94
N SER A 495 -2.22 20.52 26.65
CA SER A 495 -2.17 21.93 26.24
C SER A 495 -3.43 22.67 26.67
N ARG A 496 -4.61 22.11 26.41
CA ARG A 496 -5.91 22.68 26.83
C ARG A 496 -6.05 22.77 28.35
N ALA A 497 -5.51 21.80 29.09
CA ALA A 497 -5.48 21.79 30.55
C ALA A 497 -4.41 22.72 31.15
N GLY A 498 -3.57 23.34 30.32
CA GLY A 498 -2.56 24.30 30.75
C GLY A 498 -1.30 23.68 31.34
N ILE A 499 -0.98 22.43 31.02
CA ILE A 499 0.36 21.85 31.27
C ILE A 499 1.38 22.60 30.41
N LEU A 500 2.55 22.89 30.97
CA LEU A 500 3.64 23.58 30.30
C LEU A 500 4.90 22.72 30.26
N VAL A 501 5.82 23.07 29.35
CA VAL A 501 7.19 22.55 29.37
C VAL A 501 7.83 22.89 30.71
N ASP A 502 8.68 21.98 31.21
CA ASP A 502 9.34 21.99 32.52
C ASP A 502 8.44 21.71 33.74
N ASP A 503 7.13 21.51 33.57
CA ASP A 503 6.29 20.97 34.65
C ASP A 503 6.78 19.56 35.06
N VAL A 504 6.74 19.24 36.35
CA VAL A 504 6.98 17.87 36.82
C VAL A 504 5.65 17.25 37.24
N ILE A 505 5.17 16.26 36.50
CA ILE A 505 4.01 15.45 36.90
C ILE A 505 4.44 14.59 38.08
N ILE A 506 3.92 14.86 39.27
CA ILE A 506 4.30 14.17 40.50
C ILE A 506 3.28 13.11 40.90
N LYS A 507 2.00 13.28 40.54
CA LYS A 507 0.93 12.32 40.82
C LYS A 507 0.02 12.12 39.62
N VAL A 508 -0.45 10.89 39.45
CA VAL A 508 -1.51 10.50 38.53
C VAL A 508 -2.58 9.77 39.35
N ASP A 509 -3.78 10.30 39.36
CA ASP A 509 -4.88 9.95 40.26
C ASP A 509 -4.42 9.94 41.73
N HIS A 510 -4.37 8.77 42.35
CA HIS A 510 -3.91 8.59 43.73
C HIS A 510 -2.46 8.08 43.82
N ILE A 511 -1.80 7.89 42.67
CA ILE A 511 -0.49 7.25 42.55
C ILE A 511 0.60 8.33 42.49
N LEU A 512 1.59 8.24 43.39
CA LEU A 512 2.79 9.06 43.35
C LEU A 512 3.76 8.49 42.31
N LEU A 513 4.12 9.27 41.28
CA LEU A 513 4.91 8.74 40.18
C LEU A 513 6.33 8.32 40.59
N SER A 514 6.92 8.94 41.62
CA SER A 514 8.22 8.54 42.14
C SER A 514 8.27 7.12 42.70
N THR A 515 7.12 6.51 43.05
CA THR A 515 7.04 5.12 43.52
C THR A 515 6.87 4.11 42.38
N ILE A 516 6.68 4.57 41.15
CA ILE A 516 6.42 3.74 39.97
C ILE A 516 7.72 3.64 39.14
N PRO A 517 8.11 2.44 38.69
CA PRO A 517 9.20 2.27 37.72
C PRO A 517 8.99 3.14 36.49
N TRP A 518 10.05 3.72 35.94
CA TRP A 518 9.98 4.68 34.83
C TRP A 518 9.17 4.13 33.65
N GLU A 519 9.36 2.86 33.33
CA GLU A 519 8.77 2.14 32.21
C GLU A 519 7.23 2.09 32.28
N LEU A 520 6.67 2.22 33.48
CA LEU A 520 5.23 2.19 33.73
C LEU A 520 4.62 3.59 33.89
N ARG A 521 5.42 4.67 33.97
CA ARG A 521 4.88 6.02 34.18
C ARG A 521 4.10 6.54 32.96
N PRO A 522 4.54 6.35 31.70
CA PRO A 522 3.78 6.79 30.52
C PRO A 522 2.40 6.13 30.43
N THR A 523 2.29 4.85 30.80
CA THR A 523 1.04 4.08 30.68
C THR A 523 -0.05 4.58 31.61
N LEU A 524 0.31 5.20 32.75
CA LEU A 524 -0.65 5.82 33.69
C LEU A 524 -1.30 7.09 33.11
N LEU A 525 -0.58 7.80 32.23
CA LEU A 525 -1.08 9.00 31.55
C LEU A 525 -1.98 8.65 30.35
N GLN A 526 -2.02 7.38 29.95
CA GLN A 526 -2.77 6.87 28.81
C GLN A 526 -4.01 6.08 29.27
N GLY A 527 -4.96 5.89 28.38
CA GLY A 527 -6.24 5.24 28.68
C GLY A 527 -7.22 5.34 27.53
N GLN A 528 -8.46 4.89 27.76
CA GLN A 528 -9.52 4.98 26.75
C GLN A 528 -9.86 6.45 26.46
N ALA A 529 -10.03 6.80 25.19
CA ALA A 529 -10.48 8.13 24.78
C ALA A 529 -11.78 8.54 25.48
N GLY A 530 -11.88 9.80 25.91
CA GLY A 530 -13.01 10.35 26.65
C GLY A 530 -12.98 10.07 28.16
N THR A 531 -12.06 9.27 28.68
CA THR A 531 -11.88 9.09 30.13
C THR A 531 -11.07 10.23 30.74
N GLU A 532 -11.37 10.59 31.99
CA GLU A 532 -10.58 11.58 32.73
C GLU A 532 -9.37 10.94 33.43
N VAL A 533 -8.32 11.75 33.61
CA VAL A 533 -7.17 11.47 34.48
C VAL A 533 -6.90 12.70 35.34
N SER A 534 -6.72 12.49 36.64
CA SER A 534 -6.29 13.53 37.55
C SER A 534 -4.77 13.56 37.59
N VAL A 535 -4.15 14.70 37.33
CA VAL A 535 -2.69 14.87 37.42
C VAL A 535 -2.35 16.00 38.36
N VAL A 536 -1.31 15.83 39.18
CA VAL A 536 -0.74 16.92 39.97
C VAL A 536 0.62 17.25 39.37
N VAL A 537 0.77 18.48 38.89
CA VAL A 537 2.04 18.99 38.36
C VAL A 537 2.71 19.93 39.36
N ARG A 538 4.03 19.92 39.40
CA ARG A 538 4.83 20.90 40.11
C ARG A 538 5.40 21.91 39.12
N ARG A 539 5.03 23.17 39.33
CA ARG A 539 5.49 24.31 38.53
C ARG A 539 6.09 25.36 39.44
N SER A 540 7.37 25.68 39.24
CA SER A 540 8.08 26.69 40.05
C SER A 540 7.91 26.49 41.57
N GLY A 541 7.82 25.24 42.03
CA GLY A 541 7.65 24.86 43.43
C GLY A 541 6.20 24.75 43.93
N ALA A 542 5.20 25.20 43.17
CA ALA A 542 3.78 25.06 43.52
C ALA A 542 3.19 23.75 42.95
N GLU A 543 2.34 23.07 43.71
CA GLU A 543 1.57 21.91 43.24
C GLU A 543 0.21 22.35 42.67
N LEU A 544 -0.05 21.97 41.43
CA LEU A 544 -1.25 22.33 40.67
C LEU A 544 -1.99 21.04 40.26
N PRO A 545 -3.15 20.74 40.86
CA PRO A 545 -4.00 19.63 40.42
C PRO A 545 -4.77 20.02 39.15
N LEU A 546 -4.80 19.13 38.17
CA LEU A 546 -5.45 19.29 36.87
C LEU A 546 -6.27 18.03 36.57
N SER A 547 -7.51 18.20 36.11
CA SER A 547 -8.30 17.11 35.51
C SER A 547 -8.18 17.20 34.00
N ILE A 548 -7.81 16.10 33.35
CA ILE A 548 -7.57 16.07 31.90
C ILE A 548 -8.37 14.93 31.29
N THR A 549 -9.22 15.25 30.31
CA THR A 549 -9.91 14.24 29.50
C THR A 549 -8.96 13.71 28.42
N ARG A 550 -8.64 12.42 28.46
CA ARG A 550 -7.78 11.77 27.46
C ARG A 550 -8.44 11.82 26.09
N ASP A 551 -7.65 12.12 25.06
CA ASP A 551 -8.09 12.16 23.67
C ASP A 551 -7.03 11.61 22.71
N LYS A 552 -7.38 11.32 21.46
CA LYS A 552 -6.40 10.97 20.41
C LYS A 552 -5.47 12.16 20.22
N VAL A 553 -4.17 11.93 20.39
CA VAL A 553 -3.16 12.98 20.25
C VAL A 553 -2.49 12.82 18.89
N LYS A 554 -2.56 13.86 18.06
CA LYS A 554 -1.76 13.93 16.85
C LYS A 554 -0.32 14.24 17.23
N ILE A 555 0.57 13.27 17.09
CA ILE A 555 2.00 13.44 17.33
C ILE A 555 2.64 13.76 15.98
N PRO A 556 3.20 14.97 15.79
CA PRO A 556 3.87 15.31 14.54
C PRO A 556 5.00 14.33 14.24
N THR A 557 4.98 13.77 13.03
CA THR A 557 6.00 12.84 12.56
C THR A 557 7.02 13.50 11.64
N VAL A 558 6.65 14.63 11.04
CA VAL A 558 7.48 15.38 10.11
C VAL A 558 7.78 16.78 10.62
N LYS A 559 9.04 17.17 10.58
CA LYS A 559 9.50 18.55 10.74
C LYS A 559 10.19 18.98 9.46
N VAL A 560 9.80 20.13 8.91
CA VAL A 560 10.44 20.75 7.74
C VAL A 560 10.94 22.12 8.17
N GLU A 561 12.20 22.43 7.85
CA GLU A 561 12.82 23.72 8.12
C GLU A 561 13.70 24.12 6.93
N VAL A 562 13.65 25.40 6.55
CA VAL A 562 14.60 25.99 5.62
C VAL A 562 15.75 26.55 6.45
N MET A 563 16.96 26.03 6.27
CA MET A 563 18.15 26.44 7.01
C MET A 563 19.10 27.23 6.12
N GLU A 564 19.70 28.27 6.69
CA GLU A 564 20.73 29.06 6.02
C GLU A 564 22.11 28.39 6.16
N ILE A 565 22.87 28.38 5.08
CA ILE A 565 24.29 28.01 5.00
C ILE A 565 25.01 29.20 4.35
N GLN A 566 25.54 30.11 5.16
CA GLN A 566 26.03 31.41 4.67
C GLN A 566 24.94 32.18 3.89
N ASP A 567 25.12 32.39 2.58
CA ASP A 567 24.16 33.00 1.65
C ASP A 567 23.29 31.98 0.91
N LYS A 568 23.42 30.69 1.24
CA LYS A 568 22.66 29.57 0.65
C LYS A 568 21.61 29.03 1.59
N LEU A 569 20.71 28.21 1.04
CA LEU A 569 19.58 27.60 1.70
C LEU A 569 19.59 26.09 1.49
N MET A 570 19.21 25.36 2.52
CA MET A 570 18.89 23.94 2.43
C MET A 570 17.53 23.66 3.05
N ILE A 571 16.78 22.71 2.49
CA ILE A 571 15.54 22.23 3.11
C ILE A 571 15.89 21.00 3.95
N TYR A 572 15.66 21.10 5.24
CA TYR A 572 15.83 20.03 6.20
C TYR A 572 14.48 19.40 6.53
N VAL A 573 14.37 18.09 6.31
CA VAL A 573 13.18 17.28 6.59
C VAL A 573 13.55 16.18 7.58
N ARG A 574 13.06 16.28 8.82
CA ARG A 574 13.18 15.20 9.80
C ARG A 574 11.90 14.37 9.83
N ILE A 575 12.03 13.07 9.63
CA ILE A 575 10.93 12.10 9.77
C ILE A 575 11.29 11.16 10.91
N ASN A 576 10.56 11.21 12.02
CA ASN A 576 10.86 10.41 13.21
C ASN A 576 10.23 8.99 13.17
N ARG A 577 9.16 8.80 12.38
CA ARG A 577 8.43 7.54 12.19
C ARG A 577 7.51 7.65 10.98
N PHE A 578 7.20 6.52 10.34
CA PHE A 578 6.19 6.45 9.28
C PHE A 578 4.85 5.96 9.82
N THR A 579 3.86 6.85 9.86
CA THR A 579 2.47 6.61 10.29
C THR A 579 1.50 6.93 9.15
N GLU A 580 0.20 6.75 9.35
CA GLU A 580 -0.81 7.03 8.32
C GLU A 580 -0.80 8.52 7.93
N GLU A 581 -0.60 9.40 8.90
CA GLU A 581 -0.62 10.86 8.73
C GLU A 581 0.71 11.42 8.21
N THR A 582 1.79 10.64 8.21
CA THR A 582 3.15 11.13 7.89
C THR A 582 3.27 11.67 6.47
N TYR A 583 2.63 11.04 5.49
CA TYR A 583 2.67 11.52 4.11
C TYR A 583 1.98 12.88 3.97
N ASP A 584 0.80 13.05 4.58
CA ASP A 584 0.05 14.31 4.47
C ASP A 584 0.77 15.44 5.24
N GLU A 585 1.36 15.14 6.39
CA GLU A 585 2.23 16.09 7.11
C GLU A 585 3.47 16.47 6.30
N PHE A 586 4.14 15.51 5.67
CA PHE A 586 5.27 15.77 4.79
C PHE A 586 4.83 16.66 3.62
N ASN A 587 3.82 16.24 2.88
CA ASN A 587 3.32 16.95 1.70
C ASN A 587 2.98 18.40 2.03
N THR A 588 2.19 18.62 3.08
CA THR A 588 1.76 19.97 3.48
C THR A 588 2.95 20.83 3.87
N LYS A 589 3.76 20.39 4.84
CA LYS A 589 4.87 21.20 5.38
C LYS A 589 5.98 21.42 4.35
N PHE A 590 6.24 20.43 3.51
CA PHE A 590 7.24 20.52 2.45
C PHE A 590 6.81 21.54 1.39
N MET A 591 5.56 21.47 0.94
CA MET A 591 5.01 22.44 -0.01
C MET A 591 4.95 23.86 0.56
N ASP A 592 4.51 24.03 1.81
CA ASP A 592 4.48 25.33 2.48
C ASP A 592 5.89 25.94 2.56
N SER A 593 6.89 25.15 2.96
CA SER A 593 8.29 25.59 3.05
C SER A 593 8.88 25.93 1.67
N MET A 594 8.55 25.13 0.64
CA MET A 594 8.96 25.40 -0.74
C MET A 594 8.36 26.71 -1.25
N MET A 595 7.05 26.92 -1.06
CA MET A 595 6.37 28.14 -1.47
C MET A 595 6.92 29.38 -0.76
N GLU A 596 7.07 29.32 0.56
CA GLU A 596 7.64 30.43 1.34
C GLU A 596 9.06 30.77 0.87
N THR A 597 9.87 29.75 0.56
CA THR A 597 11.22 29.94 0.02
C THR A 597 11.17 30.65 -1.34
N MET A 598 10.31 30.21 -2.24
CA MET A 598 10.15 30.81 -3.58
C MET A 598 9.63 32.25 -3.53
N GLU A 599 8.82 32.61 -2.53
CA GLU A 599 8.27 33.96 -2.36
C GLU A 599 9.23 34.94 -1.69
N THR A 600 10.00 34.46 -0.70
CA THR A 600 10.77 35.34 0.21
C THR A 600 12.27 35.33 -0.05
N ARG A 601 12.78 34.34 -0.80
CA ARG A 601 14.21 34.13 -1.05
C ARG A 601 14.48 33.97 -2.55
N ASN A 602 15.76 34.04 -2.94
CA ASN A 602 16.16 33.71 -4.30
C ASN A 602 16.18 32.18 -4.46
N PRO A 603 15.41 31.59 -5.39
CA PRO A 603 15.41 30.15 -5.61
C PRO A 603 16.79 29.57 -5.96
N GLU A 604 17.68 30.38 -6.56
CA GLU A 604 19.05 29.98 -6.89
C GLU A 604 19.95 29.76 -5.66
N ASP A 605 19.52 30.19 -4.47
CA ASP A 605 20.23 29.96 -3.22
C ASP A 605 19.93 28.60 -2.61
N LEU A 606 18.91 27.88 -3.08
CA LEU A 606 18.56 26.56 -2.58
C LEU A 606 19.51 25.50 -3.15
N THR A 607 20.38 24.96 -2.31
CA THR A 607 21.48 24.06 -2.73
C THR A 607 21.23 22.58 -2.48
N GLY A 608 20.23 22.22 -1.66
CA GLY A 608 19.95 20.81 -1.40
C GLY A 608 18.77 20.52 -0.48
N LEU A 609 18.38 19.25 -0.47
CA LEU A 609 17.38 18.65 0.41
C LEU A 609 18.03 17.63 1.33
N VAL A 610 17.71 17.68 2.62
CA VAL A 610 18.25 16.77 3.63
C VAL A 610 17.13 16.03 4.32
N PHE A 611 17.15 14.71 4.23
CA PHE A 611 16.30 13.82 5.02
C PHE A 611 17.04 13.35 6.27
N ASP A 612 16.59 13.75 7.45
CA ASP A 612 17.07 13.20 8.71
C ASP A 612 16.18 12.04 9.16
N LEU A 613 16.68 10.82 8.97
CA LEU A 613 16.05 9.55 9.35
C LEU A 613 16.76 8.90 10.55
N ARG A 614 17.63 9.64 11.27
CA ARG A 614 18.27 9.14 12.49
C ARG A 614 17.23 8.82 13.54
N ASP A 615 17.40 7.67 14.20
CA ASP A 615 16.50 7.17 15.24
C ASP A 615 15.07 6.87 14.76
N ASN A 616 14.84 6.78 13.45
CA ASN A 616 13.55 6.38 12.88
C ASN A 616 13.46 4.85 12.76
N PRO A 617 12.62 4.18 13.58
CA PRO A 617 12.50 2.71 13.58
C PRO A 617 11.68 2.17 12.38
N GLY A 618 11.28 3.02 11.45
CA GLY A 618 10.44 2.72 10.30
C GLY A 618 8.96 3.01 10.57
N GLY A 619 8.10 2.11 10.12
CA GLY A 619 6.65 2.27 10.21
C GLY A 619 5.95 1.81 8.94
N LEU A 620 4.85 2.46 8.56
CA LEU A 620 4.04 2.03 7.42
C LEU A 620 4.78 2.16 6.09
N LEU A 621 4.88 1.04 5.36
CA LEU A 621 5.46 0.99 4.01
C LEU A 621 4.76 1.96 3.05
N SER A 622 3.43 2.07 3.15
CA SER A 622 2.61 2.94 2.30
C SER A 622 2.97 4.42 2.44
N ALA A 623 3.24 4.90 3.65
CA ALA A 623 3.67 6.28 3.88
C ALA A 623 5.06 6.52 3.26
N THR A 624 5.98 5.58 3.45
CA THR A 624 7.33 5.65 2.86
C THR A 624 7.29 5.65 1.33
N THR A 625 6.55 4.73 0.69
CA THR A 625 6.48 4.66 -0.78
C THR A 625 5.77 5.88 -1.39
N SER A 626 4.80 6.45 -0.66
CA SER A 626 4.15 7.71 -1.05
C SER A 626 5.11 8.90 -1.00
N ILE A 627 6.01 8.97 0.00
CA ILE A 627 7.05 10.00 0.07
C ILE A 627 8.13 9.76 -0.99
N LEU A 628 8.60 8.52 -1.18
CA LEU A 628 9.57 8.17 -2.24
C LEU A 628 9.07 8.55 -3.64
N SER A 629 7.75 8.49 -3.85
CA SER A 629 7.10 8.94 -5.09
C SER A 629 7.20 10.45 -5.34
N TRP A 630 7.85 11.25 -4.50
CA TRP A 630 8.23 12.64 -4.79
C TRP A 630 9.63 12.77 -5.39
N PHE A 631 10.44 11.72 -5.33
CA PHE A 631 11.87 11.79 -5.62
C PHE A 631 12.28 10.80 -6.70
N ILE A 632 11.62 9.65 -6.75
CA ILE A 632 11.91 8.62 -7.73
C ILE A 632 11.15 8.91 -9.04
N PRO A 633 11.78 8.83 -10.23
CA PRO A 633 11.09 9.01 -11.51
C PRO A 633 9.89 8.08 -11.68
N ASN A 634 8.91 8.45 -12.51
CA ASN A 634 7.70 7.64 -12.69
C ASN A 634 7.99 6.21 -13.16
N GLY A 635 7.14 5.27 -12.75
CA GLY A 635 7.19 3.89 -13.25
C GLY A 635 8.38 3.09 -12.74
N GLU A 636 9.30 3.72 -12.01
CA GLU A 636 10.38 3.06 -11.30
C GLU A 636 9.88 2.41 -10.02
N ILE A 637 10.45 1.25 -9.68
CA ILE A 637 10.02 0.45 -8.52
C ILE A 637 10.56 1.12 -7.25
N THR A 638 9.71 1.50 -6.31
CA THR A 638 10.13 2.07 -5.02
C THR A 638 10.35 1.00 -3.94
N SER A 639 9.85 -0.23 -4.14
CA SER A 639 10.09 -1.37 -3.23
C SER A 639 9.72 -2.69 -3.90
N ILE A 640 10.47 -3.76 -3.59
CA ILE A 640 10.19 -5.14 -4.00
C ILE A 640 9.92 -5.98 -2.75
N LEU A 641 8.74 -6.59 -2.68
CA LEU A 641 8.37 -7.52 -1.62
C LEU A 641 8.43 -8.95 -2.14
N GLU A 642 9.41 -9.73 -1.70
CA GLU A 642 9.56 -11.13 -2.11
C GLU A 642 8.91 -12.06 -1.07
N TYR A 643 7.95 -12.86 -1.53
CA TYR A 643 7.22 -13.83 -0.73
C TYR A 643 7.68 -15.26 -1.03
N ARG A 644 7.50 -16.19 -0.09
CA ARG A 644 7.83 -17.61 -0.32
C ARG A 644 6.93 -18.28 -1.38
N ASN A 645 5.61 -18.00 -1.33
CA ASN A 645 4.58 -18.72 -2.08
C ASN A 645 3.69 -17.80 -2.93
N LYS A 646 4.16 -16.60 -3.26
CA LYS A 646 3.46 -15.60 -4.07
C LYS A 646 4.48 -14.88 -4.95
N GLU A 647 4.06 -14.46 -6.14
CA GLU A 647 4.85 -13.54 -6.96
C GLU A 647 5.20 -12.26 -6.17
N PRO A 648 6.37 -11.66 -6.42
CA PRO A 648 6.76 -10.43 -5.75
C PRO A 648 5.76 -9.30 -5.97
N ASP A 649 5.51 -8.51 -4.93
CA ASP A 649 4.81 -7.24 -5.10
C ASP A 649 5.80 -6.13 -5.40
N HIS A 650 5.39 -5.22 -6.29
CA HIS A 650 6.16 -4.05 -6.67
C HIS A 650 5.36 -2.79 -6.35
N PHE A 651 6.01 -1.82 -5.71
CA PHE A 651 5.46 -0.48 -5.56
C PHE A 651 6.09 0.40 -6.64
N LEU A 652 5.28 1.17 -7.36
CA LEU A 652 5.76 2.05 -8.42
C LEU A 652 5.72 3.50 -7.95
N SER A 653 6.73 4.26 -8.34
CA SER A 653 6.70 5.71 -8.20
C SER A 653 5.62 6.30 -9.09
N THR A 654 4.94 7.31 -8.55
CA THR A 654 3.88 8.06 -9.22
C THR A 654 4.31 9.46 -9.67
N ASN A 655 5.58 9.82 -9.43
CA ASN A 655 6.14 11.14 -9.78
C ASN A 655 6.32 11.30 -11.27
N LEU A 656 6.25 12.52 -11.80
CA LEU A 656 6.52 12.76 -13.23
C LEU A 656 7.98 13.15 -13.50
N GLU A 657 8.67 13.81 -12.56
CA GLU A 657 10.04 14.30 -12.74
C GLU A 657 10.89 14.13 -11.47
N PRO A 658 12.18 13.74 -11.58
CA PRO A 658 13.08 13.67 -10.43
C PRO A 658 13.28 15.04 -9.78
N PHE A 659 13.49 15.05 -8.47
CA PHE A 659 13.77 16.28 -7.73
C PHE A 659 15.09 16.91 -8.22
N PRO A 660 15.13 18.22 -8.54
CA PRO A 660 16.24 18.82 -9.28
C PRO A 660 17.48 19.11 -8.44
N LEU A 661 17.39 19.01 -7.11
CA LEU A 661 18.48 19.34 -6.18
C LEU A 661 19.13 18.08 -5.60
N PRO A 662 20.40 18.18 -5.18
CA PRO A 662 21.06 17.13 -4.41
C PRO A 662 20.24 16.74 -3.17
N ILE A 663 20.12 15.43 -2.94
CA ILE A 663 19.48 14.88 -1.74
C ILE A 663 20.56 14.26 -0.86
N ILE A 664 20.54 14.57 0.43
CA ILE A 664 21.34 13.89 1.45
C ILE A 664 20.39 13.19 2.42
N VAL A 665 20.69 11.94 2.78
CA VAL A 665 19.97 11.22 3.84
C VAL A 665 20.92 11.02 5.01
N MET A 666 20.53 11.52 6.19
CA MET A 666 21.22 11.25 7.44
C MET A 666 20.62 9.99 8.10
N SER A 667 21.45 8.99 8.36
CA SER A 667 21.01 7.72 8.96
C SER A 667 21.95 7.24 10.05
N ASN A 668 21.43 6.50 11.03
CA ASN A 668 22.22 5.86 12.07
C ASN A 668 21.79 4.40 12.31
N HIS A 669 22.42 3.72 13.27
CA HIS A 669 22.08 2.32 13.59
C HIS A 669 20.63 2.09 14.02
N ASN A 670 19.93 3.14 14.48
CA ASN A 670 18.52 3.07 14.86
C ASN A 670 17.57 3.33 13.68
N THR A 671 18.07 3.75 12.51
CA THR A 671 17.31 3.83 11.26
C THR A 671 16.97 2.41 10.82
N ALA A 672 15.68 2.03 10.83
CA ALA A 672 15.25 0.65 10.61
C ALA A 672 14.03 0.52 9.68
N SER A 673 13.86 -0.66 9.08
CA SER A 673 12.65 -1.05 8.36
C SER A 673 12.25 -0.06 7.25
N SER A 674 11.05 0.51 7.26
CA SER A 674 10.63 1.47 6.23
C SER A 674 11.54 2.70 6.10
N ALA A 675 12.26 3.10 7.15
CA ALA A 675 13.29 4.12 7.01
C ALA A 675 14.49 3.64 6.18
N GLU A 676 14.87 2.36 6.31
CA GLU A 676 15.88 1.74 5.45
C GLU A 676 15.40 1.58 4.01
N ILE A 677 14.09 1.37 3.78
CA ILE A 677 13.52 1.38 2.43
C ILE A 677 13.71 2.75 1.78
N MET A 678 13.43 3.84 2.52
CA MET A 678 13.67 5.19 2.01
C MET A 678 15.15 5.44 1.70
N THR A 679 16.03 5.15 2.66
CA THR A 679 17.49 5.29 2.53
C THR A 679 18.02 4.48 1.35
N SER A 680 17.70 3.19 1.31
CA SER A 680 18.20 2.27 0.28
C SER A 680 17.64 2.60 -1.09
N THR A 681 16.36 2.93 -1.23
CA THR A 681 15.77 3.27 -2.53
C THR A 681 16.40 4.52 -3.12
N LEU A 682 16.54 5.59 -2.33
CA LEU A 682 17.20 6.82 -2.79
C LEU A 682 18.67 6.59 -3.14
N GLN A 683 19.38 5.73 -2.39
CA GLN A 683 20.76 5.37 -2.69
C GLN A 683 20.87 4.50 -3.97
N ASP A 684 20.01 3.50 -4.11
CA ASP A 684 20.04 2.52 -5.21
C ASP A 684 19.68 3.16 -6.56
N TYR A 685 18.78 4.16 -6.54
CA TYR A 685 18.50 5.05 -7.67
C TYR A 685 19.54 6.15 -7.88
N LYS A 686 20.57 6.24 -7.03
CA LYS A 686 21.58 7.30 -7.06
C LYS A 686 20.97 8.69 -6.98
N MET A 687 19.86 8.83 -6.24
CA MET A 687 19.20 10.10 -6.00
C MET A 687 19.75 10.81 -4.77
N ALA A 688 20.25 10.06 -3.78
CA ALA A 688 20.78 10.65 -2.56
C ALA A 688 22.15 10.10 -2.13
N THR A 689 22.91 10.96 -1.45
CA THR A 689 24.11 10.58 -0.70
C THR A 689 23.73 10.29 0.75
N ILE A 690 24.12 9.12 1.24
CA ILE A 690 23.83 8.68 2.61
C ILE A 690 25.00 9.06 3.53
N VAL A 691 24.72 9.78 4.61
CA VAL A 691 25.71 10.30 5.57
C VAL A 691 25.37 9.79 6.98
N GLY A 692 26.35 9.32 7.73
CA GLY A 692 26.15 8.88 9.12
C GLY A 692 26.75 7.51 9.40
N THR A 693 25.99 6.60 10.03
CA THR A 693 26.43 5.22 10.25
C THR A 693 25.54 4.24 9.51
N ARG A 694 26.02 2.99 9.41
CA ARG A 694 25.22 1.85 8.95
C ARG A 694 23.89 1.76 9.69
N THR A 695 22.82 1.44 8.96
CA THR A 695 21.46 1.27 9.49
C THR A 695 21.27 -0.06 10.24
N PHE A 696 20.06 -0.32 10.74
CA PHE A 696 19.77 -1.46 11.61
C PHE A 696 19.86 -2.84 10.92
N GLY A 697 19.37 -2.97 9.68
CA GLY A 697 19.33 -4.21 8.92
C GLY A 697 18.00 -4.98 8.96
N LYS A 698 16.85 -4.31 9.12
CA LYS A 698 15.53 -4.97 9.09
C LYS A 698 14.96 -5.02 7.67
N GLY A 699 15.56 -5.85 6.82
CA GLY A 699 15.09 -6.17 5.46
C GLY A 699 13.92 -7.16 5.35
N VAL A 700 13.04 -7.23 6.34
CA VAL A 700 11.88 -8.13 6.34
C VAL A 700 10.62 -7.43 6.85
N GLY A 701 9.48 -7.81 6.27
CA GLY A 701 8.15 -7.33 6.65
C GLY A 701 7.35 -8.35 7.44
N GLN A 702 6.55 -7.86 8.38
CA GLN A 702 5.68 -8.67 9.23
C GLN A 702 4.22 -8.46 8.84
N SER A 703 3.45 -9.52 9.02
CA SER A 703 1.98 -9.48 8.97
C SER A 703 1.43 -10.06 10.27
N ASP A 704 0.18 -9.71 10.57
CA ASP A 704 -0.49 -10.21 11.76
C ASP A 704 -1.82 -10.90 11.44
N VAL A 705 -2.20 -11.86 12.29
CA VAL A 705 -3.49 -12.55 12.24
C VAL A 705 -4.07 -12.64 13.64
N LYS A 706 -5.32 -12.18 13.78
CA LYS A 706 -6.14 -12.44 14.96
C LYS A 706 -6.48 -13.91 15.08
N LEU A 707 -6.27 -14.47 16.26
CA LEU A 707 -6.49 -15.89 16.55
C LEU A 707 -7.85 -16.12 17.22
N PRO A 708 -8.46 -17.31 17.06
CA PRO A 708 -9.73 -17.69 17.69
C PRO A 708 -9.81 -17.52 19.21
N ASN A 709 -8.68 -17.58 19.92
CA ASN A 709 -8.62 -17.34 21.37
C ASN A 709 -8.59 -15.85 21.75
N GLY A 710 -8.58 -14.94 20.78
CA GLY A 710 -8.47 -13.50 20.98
C GLY A 710 -7.04 -12.96 20.95
N GLY A 711 -6.02 -13.83 20.92
CA GLY A 711 -4.62 -13.45 20.74
C GLY A 711 -4.27 -13.09 19.30
N GLY A 712 -3.00 -12.81 19.04
CA GLY A 712 -2.48 -12.46 17.73
C GLY A 712 -1.17 -13.15 17.40
N LEU A 713 -1.01 -13.56 16.15
CA LEU A 713 0.26 -14.03 15.60
C LEU A 713 0.87 -12.91 14.75
N PHE A 714 2.06 -12.45 15.09
CA PHE A 714 2.91 -11.63 14.22
C PHE A 714 3.95 -12.55 13.60
N TYR A 715 4.07 -12.54 12.27
CA TYR A 715 4.99 -13.42 11.56
C TYR A 715 5.66 -12.70 10.40
N THR A 716 6.91 -13.05 10.15
CA THR A 716 7.66 -12.53 9.01
C THR A 716 7.13 -13.13 7.71
N GLN A 717 6.57 -12.29 6.83
CA GLN A 717 5.87 -12.76 5.63
C GLN A 717 6.71 -12.59 4.35
N PHE A 718 7.50 -11.52 4.25
CA PHE A 718 8.24 -11.19 3.02
C PHE A 718 9.60 -10.56 3.30
N ARG A 719 10.50 -10.71 2.32
CA ARG A 719 11.77 -9.97 2.25
C ARG A 719 11.59 -8.66 1.52
N LEU A 720 12.37 -7.66 1.93
CA LEU A 720 12.48 -6.37 1.28
C LEU A 720 13.79 -6.35 0.50
N LEU A 721 13.69 -6.20 -0.82
CA LEU A 721 14.86 -6.05 -1.68
C LEU A 721 14.95 -4.61 -2.19
N THR A 722 16.18 -4.12 -2.38
CA THR A 722 16.40 -2.84 -3.04
C THR A 722 15.91 -2.91 -4.49
N PRO A 723 15.30 -1.85 -5.03
CA PRO A 723 14.55 -1.95 -6.28
C PRO A 723 15.41 -2.14 -7.53
N VAL A 724 16.62 -1.58 -7.57
CA VAL A 724 17.52 -1.60 -8.74
C VAL A 724 18.52 -2.73 -8.61
N SER A 725 19.31 -2.75 -7.53
CA SER A 725 20.35 -3.77 -7.33
C SER A 725 19.81 -5.11 -6.84
N LYS A 726 18.56 -5.17 -6.37
CA LYS A 726 17.94 -6.37 -5.78
C LYS A 726 18.72 -6.93 -4.59
N SER A 727 19.37 -6.05 -3.84
CA SER A 727 20.18 -6.40 -2.68
C SER A 727 19.28 -6.72 -1.49
N ASP A 728 19.57 -7.82 -0.81
CA ASP A 728 18.98 -8.18 0.48
C ASP A 728 19.83 -7.56 1.60
N TYR A 729 19.29 -6.56 2.28
CA TYR A 729 19.97 -5.88 3.39
C TYR A 729 19.60 -6.46 4.76
N HIS A 730 18.87 -7.58 4.82
CA HIS A 730 18.46 -8.18 6.08
C HIS A 730 19.66 -8.71 6.88
N GLY A 731 19.77 -8.27 8.13
CA GLY A 731 20.91 -8.58 9.02
C GLY A 731 22.20 -7.86 8.65
N VAL A 732 22.22 -7.06 7.57
CA VAL A 732 23.39 -6.31 7.09
C VAL A 732 23.23 -4.82 7.35
N GLY A 733 22.09 -4.23 6.99
CA GLY A 733 21.88 -2.78 6.97
C GLY A 733 22.38 -2.12 5.69
N ILE A 734 22.08 -0.84 5.55
CA ILE A 734 22.49 0.04 4.45
C ILE A 734 23.74 0.81 4.88
N GLU A 735 24.78 0.75 4.05
CA GLU A 735 26.03 1.45 4.31
C GLU A 735 25.93 2.91 3.89
N PRO A 736 26.43 3.85 4.71
CA PRO A 736 26.52 5.24 4.31
C PRO A 736 27.58 5.42 3.22
N ASN A 737 27.38 6.38 2.32
CA ASN A 737 28.40 6.84 1.38
C ASN A 737 29.52 7.60 2.11
N LEU A 738 29.17 8.37 3.16
CA LEU A 738 30.10 9.02 4.07
C LEU A 738 29.86 8.54 5.51
N SER A 739 30.78 7.71 6.00
CA SER A 739 30.71 7.17 7.36
C SER A 739 31.23 8.19 8.38
N LEU A 740 30.39 8.55 9.36
CA LEU A 740 30.71 9.46 10.46
C LEU A 740 30.82 8.67 11.77
N SER A 741 31.93 8.85 12.49
CA SER A 741 32.21 8.13 13.74
C SER A 741 31.93 8.95 15.01
N SER A 742 31.61 10.24 14.86
CA SER A 742 31.37 11.11 15.99
C SER A 742 30.08 10.75 16.72
N THR A 743 30.16 10.64 18.05
CA THR A 743 28.98 10.56 18.94
C THR A 743 28.26 11.91 19.08
N ASP A 744 28.86 12.98 18.57
CA ASP A 744 28.29 14.33 18.58
C ASP A 744 27.37 14.51 17.37
N HIS A 745 26.06 14.46 17.61
CA HIS A 745 25.04 14.52 16.57
C HIS A 745 24.96 15.89 15.88
N ASP A 746 25.42 16.96 16.52
CA ASP A 746 25.42 18.31 15.95
C ASP A 746 26.47 18.42 14.84
N LYS A 747 27.62 17.75 15.02
CA LYS A 747 28.66 17.67 13.98
C LYS A 747 28.18 17.05 12.68
N TRP A 748 27.22 16.13 12.72
CA TRP A 748 26.71 15.51 11.50
C TRP A 748 25.91 16.49 10.65
N LEU A 749 25.12 17.38 11.28
CA LEU A 749 24.41 18.42 10.55
C LEU A 749 25.38 19.44 9.98
N ASP A 750 26.42 19.81 10.72
CA ASP A 750 27.47 20.69 10.22
C ASP A 750 28.26 20.06 9.07
N THR A 751 28.46 18.73 9.06
CA THR A 751 29.05 18.02 7.89
C THR A 751 28.18 18.23 6.66
N VAL A 752 26.86 18.08 6.81
CA VAL A 752 25.91 18.23 5.71
C VAL A 752 25.88 19.69 5.22
N ARG A 753 25.93 20.66 6.13
CA ARG A 753 26.06 22.09 5.78
C ARG A 753 27.35 22.37 5.00
N LEU A 754 28.46 21.76 5.40
CA LEU A 754 29.72 21.87 4.68
C LEU A 754 29.60 21.32 3.25
N LEU A 755 29.01 20.13 3.08
CA LEU A 755 28.79 19.51 1.76
C LEU A 755 27.88 20.36 0.84
N LEU A 756 26.91 21.09 1.41
CA LEU A 756 25.96 21.92 0.67
C LEU A 756 26.35 23.42 0.63
N SER A 757 27.58 23.76 1.01
CA SER A 757 28.04 25.15 1.12
C SER A 757 28.43 25.81 -0.20
N GLY A 758 28.86 25.04 -1.20
CA GLY A 758 29.40 25.58 -2.45
C GLY A 758 28.36 25.84 -3.55
N SER A 759 28.79 26.58 -4.56
CA SER A 759 28.02 26.96 -5.75
C SER A 759 28.47 26.16 -6.99
N LEU A 760 27.61 26.10 -8.01
CA LEU A 760 27.95 25.60 -9.35
C LEU A 760 28.94 26.50 -10.12
N ASP A 761 29.21 27.72 -9.64
CA ASP A 761 30.24 28.63 -10.16
C ASP A 761 31.45 28.68 -9.20
N PRO A 762 32.39 27.71 -9.30
CA PRO A 762 33.51 27.60 -8.36
C PRO A 762 34.57 28.68 -8.57
N ARG A 763 35.17 29.15 -7.48
CA ARG A 763 36.35 30.05 -7.51
C ARG A 763 37.63 29.24 -7.58
N LEU A 764 38.70 29.84 -8.09
CA LEU A 764 40.02 29.20 -8.12
C LEU A 764 40.43 28.74 -6.72
N GLY A 765 40.67 27.43 -6.58
CA GLY A 765 41.04 26.80 -5.32
C GLY A 765 39.86 26.35 -4.45
N ASP A 766 38.60 26.52 -4.89
CA ASP A 766 37.45 25.84 -4.29
C ASP A 766 37.56 24.32 -4.54
N LEU A 767 36.99 23.55 -3.63
CA LEU A 767 37.11 22.10 -3.62
C LEU A 767 35.81 21.45 -4.10
N CYS A 768 35.95 20.35 -4.81
CA CYS A 768 34.88 19.42 -5.12
C CYS A 768 35.20 18.11 -4.39
N LEU A 769 34.29 17.65 -3.54
CA LEU A 769 34.37 16.38 -2.86
C LEU A 769 33.45 15.38 -3.55
N SER A 770 34.02 14.31 -4.08
CA SER A 770 33.22 13.18 -4.54
C SER A 770 32.85 12.33 -3.33
N VAL A 771 31.57 12.06 -3.09
CA VAL A 771 31.09 11.17 -2.03
C VAL A 771 30.18 10.12 -2.67
N GLY A 772 30.71 8.91 -2.84
CA GLY A 772 30.06 7.90 -3.69
C GLY A 772 30.10 8.33 -5.15
N ASP A 773 28.94 8.54 -5.78
CA ASP A 773 28.80 9.00 -7.16
C ASP A 773 28.24 10.43 -7.28
N LYS A 774 28.27 11.18 -6.19
CA LYS A 774 27.85 12.58 -6.12
C LYS A 774 29.03 13.49 -5.85
N GLU A 775 28.98 14.67 -6.45
CA GLU A 775 29.96 15.75 -6.27
C GLU A 775 29.36 16.84 -5.39
N PHE A 776 30.16 17.29 -4.42
CA PHE A 776 29.80 18.35 -3.48
C PHE A 776 30.83 19.47 -3.57
N PHE A 777 30.39 20.64 -4.01
CA PHE A 777 31.23 21.84 -4.04
C PHE A 777 31.29 22.45 -2.65
N ILE A 778 32.50 22.77 -2.20
CA ILE A 778 32.75 23.32 -0.87
C ILE A 778 33.19 24.77 -1.00
N ASP A 779 32.48 25.67 -0.32
CA ASP A 779 32.91 27.05 -0.21
C ASP A 779 34.17 27.12 0.66
N SER A 780 35.26 27.60 0.07
CA SER A 780 36.55 27.67 0.77
C SER A 780 36.57 28.67 1.93
N GLU A 781 35.76 29.73 1.92
CA GLU A 781 35.62 30.65 3.06
C GLU A 781 34.83 30.00 4.20
N PHE A 782 33.78 29.25 3.89
CA PHE A 782 33.03 28.47 4.88
C PHE A 782 33.91 27.42 5.56
N ALA A 783 34.71 26.69 4.78
CA ALA A 783 35.63 25.67 5.30
C ALA A 783 36.70 26.22 6.26
N LYS A 784 37.04 27.52 6.15
CA LYS A 784 38.08 28.18 6.96
C LYS A 784 37.58 28.75 8.29
N GLN A 785 36.27 28.74 8.56
CA GLN A 785 35.75 29.30 9.79
C GLN A 785 36.24 28.49 11.01
N PRO A 786 36.54 29.12 12.16
CA PRO A 786 37.07 28.42 13.34
C PRO A 786 36.22 27.22 13.80
N GLU A 787 34.90 27.36 13.70
CA GLU A 787 33.88 26.37 14.05
C GLU A 787 33.85 25.17 13.08
N THR A 788 34.12 25.38 11.79
CA THR A 788 34.06 24.35 10.74
C THR A 788 35.43 23.76 10.40
N TRP A 789 36.53 24.44 10.71
CA TRP A 789 37.89 24.05 10.27
C TRP A 789 38.29 22.62 10.68
N ASN A 790 38.02 22.24 11.93
CA ASN A 790 38.35 20.89 12.39
C ASN A 790 37.48 19.83 11.71
N LEU A 791 36.21 20.15 11.48
CA LEU A 791 35.28 19.30 10.77
C LEU A 791 35.69 19.13 9.29
N PHE A 792 36.08 20.22 8.64
CA PHE A 792 36.57 20.20 7.26
C PHE A 792 37.75 19.23 7.09
N LYS A 793 38.77 19.30 7.96
CA LYS A 793 39.90 18.34 7.92
C LYS A 793 39.47 16.89 8.12
N GLU A 794 38.53 16.66 9.04
CA GLU A 794 37.97 15.32 9.28
C GLU A 794 37.28 14.79 8.01
N VAL A 795 36.41 15.60 7.40
CA VAL A 795 35.71 15.25 6.15
C VAL A 795 36.68 15.01 5.00
N MET A 796 37.68 15.87 4.80
CA MET A 796 38.72 15.70 3.78
C MET A 796 39.47 14.39 3.94
N THR A 797 39.82 14.05 5.19
CA THR A 797 40.50 12.78 5.51
C THR A 797 39.60 11.59 5.18
N LEU A 798 38.32 11.63 5.61
CA LEU A 798 37.35 10.56 5.35
C LEU A 798 37.13 10.37 3.84
N VAL A 799 36.85 11.45 3.11
CA VAL A 799 36.60 11.42 1.67
C VAL A 799 37.81 10.88 0.93
N SER A 800 39.01 11.36 1.21
CA SER A 800 40.23 10.92 0.52
C SER A 800 40.58 9.44 0.70
N GLY A 801 40.03 8.78 1.72
CA GLY A 801 40.20 7.35 1.96
C GLY A 801 39.24 6.46 1.16
N THR A 802 38.11 7.00 0.72
CA THR A 802 37.01 6.22 0.11
C THR A 802 36.50 6.77 -1.22
N SER A 803 36.91 7.97 -1.61
CA SER A 803 36.45 8.72 -2.78
C SER A 803 37.50 9.77 -3.20
N SER A 804 37.20 10.61 -4.20
CA SER A 804 38.15 11.62 -4.70
C SER A 804 37.90 13.01 -4.15
N VAL A 805 38.98 13.78 -4.03
CA VAL A 805 38.96 15.22 -3.79
C VAL A 805 39.50 15.87 -5.05
N SER A 806 38.87 16.94 -5.51
CA SER A 806 39.27 17.70 -6.69
C SER A 806 39.36 19.18 -6.34
N ILE A 807 40.26 19.93 -6.99
CA ILE A 807 40.43 21.37 -6.78
C ILE A 807 40.20 22.14 -8.08
N TYR A 808 39.48 23.25 -8.02
CA TYR A 808 39.18 24.06 -9.20
C TYR A 808 40.38 24.90 -9.63
N THR A 809 40.80 24.73 -10.88
CA THR A 809 41.93 25.41 -11.51
C THR A 809 41.51 26.09 -12.82
N LEU A 810 42.44 26.80 -13.47
CA LEU A 810 42.18 27.37 -14.80
C LEU A 810 41.92 26.30 -15.88
N ALA A 811 42.32 25.05 -15.63
CA ALA A 811 42.04 23.91 -16.50
C ALA A 811 40.74 23.16 -16.12
N GLY A 812 40.00 23.65 -15.13
CA GLY A 812 38.85 22.97 -14.52
C GLY A 812 39.22 22.24 -13.23
N PHE A 813 38.35 21.32 -12.78
CA PHE A 813 38.62 20.48 -11.62
C PHE A 813 39.72 19.45 -11.93
N ILE A 814 40.72 19.39 -11.05
CA ILE A 814 41.82 18.43 -11.12
C ILE A 814 41.85 17.63 -9.82
N ASP A 815 41.95 16.30 -9.95
CA ASP A 815 42.01 15.39 -8.81
C ASP A 815 43.26 15.62 -7.94
N VAL A 816 43.00 15.71 -6.64
CA VAL A 816 43.98 15.87 -5.58
C VAL A 816 44.34 14.48 -5.04
N GLU A 817 45.59 14.06 -5.29
CA GLU A 817 46.18 12.89 -4.62
C GLU A 817 46.30 13.10 -3.10
N SER A 818 46.11 12.03 -2.32
CA SER A 818 46.04 12.12 -0.85
C SER A 818 47.29 12.71 -0.19
N ASN A 819 48.47 12.58 -0.81
CA ASN A 819 49.73 13.18 -0.34
C ASN A 819 49.75 14.71 -0.47
N MET A 820 48.89 15.31 -1.30
CA MET A 820 48.78 16.76 -1.49
C MET A 820 47.81 17.42 -0.51
N ILE A 821 46.94 16.65 0.15
CA ILE A 821 45.95 17.19 1.11
C ILE A 821 46.60 18.02 2.24
N PRO A 822 47.70 17.57 2.87
CA PRO A 822 48.37 18.38 3.91
C PRO A 822 48.88 19.73 3.40
N ALA A 823 49.26 19.84 2.12
CA ALA A 823 49.67 21.11 1.53
C ALA A 823 48.48 22.06 1.36
N ILE A 824 47.33 21.56 0.92
CA ILE A 824 46.07 22.33 0.83
C ILE A 824 45.65 22.81 2.22
N GLU A 825 45.66 21.91 3.22
CA GLU A 825 45.36 22.26 4.61
C GLU A 825 46.32 23.33 5.14
N GLY A 826 47.61 23.23 4.82
CA GLY A 826 48.63 24.22 5.18
C GLY A 826 48.35 25.60 4.58
N VAL A 827 47.93 25.67 3.31
CA VAL A 827 47.54 26.93 2.65
C VAL A 827 46.35 27.56 3.37
N TYR A 828 45.31 26.78 3.68
CA TYR A 828 44.12 27.27 4.38
C TYR A 828 44.48 27.74 5.80
N LEU A 829 45.34 27.00 6.52
CA LEU A 829 45.83 27.41 7.84
C LEU A 829 46.60 28.73 7.78
N ALA A 830 47.45 28.92 6.78
CA ALA A 830 48.19 30.17 6.58
C ALA A 830 47.24 31.34 6.28
N GLU A 831 46.15 31.13 5.53
CA GLU A 831 45.12 32.14 5.29
C GLU A 831 44.36 32.52 6.57
N ILE A 832 44.08 31.54 7.44
CA ILE A 832 43.40 31.73 8.73
C ILE A 832 44.32 32.48 9.71
N SER A 833 45.54 31.98 9.91
CA SER A 833 46.45 32.48 10.96
C SER A 833 47.17 33.76 10.57
N LYS A 834 47.43 33.96 9.27
CA LYS A 834 48.19 35.08 8.68
C LYS A 834 49.60 35.25 9.28
N THR A 835 50.14 34.19 9.89
CA THR A 835 51.47 34.21 10.49
C THR A 835 52.56 33.93 9.46
N GLN A 836 53.74 34.52 9.65
CA GLN A 836 54.91 34.24 8.81
C GLN A 836 55.31 32.76 8.87
N THR A 837 55.15 32.13 10.03
CA THR A 837 55.53 30.73 10.25
C THR A 837 54.67 29.79 9.40
N ASP A 838 53.35 29.90 9.49
CA ASP A 838 52.44 29.01 8.75
C ASP A 838 52.53 29.26 7.24
N TYR A 839 52.72 30.51 6.82
CA TYR A 839 52.98 30.86 5.43
C TYR A 839 54.22 30.16 4.87
N LEU A 840 55.35 30.20 5.58
CA LEU A 840 56.60 29.58 5.11
C LEU A 840 56.49 28.05 5.09
N SER A 841 55.83 27.46 6.08
CA SER A 841 55.55 26.03 6.12
C SER A 841 54.66 25.59 4.96
N ALA A 842 53.59 26.32 4.68
CA ALA A 842 52.69 26.04 3.55
C ALA A 842 53.39 26.21 2.20
N MET A 843 54.20 27.28 2.04
CA MET A 843 55.00 27.52 0.83
C MET A 843 55.93 26.34 0.53
N ALA A 844 56.68 25.88 1.53
CA ALA A 844 57.59 24.75 1.38
C ALA A 844 56.85 23.46 1.00
N ALA A 845 55.64 23.24 1.53
CA ALA A 845 54.82 22.08 1.17
C ALA A 845 54.32 22.17 -0.30
N VAL A 846 53.79 23.33 -0.70
CA VAL A 846 53.25 23.56 -2.05
C VAL A 846 54.32 23.43 -3.13
N GLU A 847 55.56 23.87 -2.87
CA GLU A 847 56.68 23.73 -3.82
C GLU A 847 57.04 22.28 -4.16
N THR A 848 56.66 21.31 -3.32
CA THR A 848 56.91 19.89 -3.59
C THR A 848 55.86 19.23 -4.50
N ILE A 849 54.77 19.93 -4.83
CA ILE A 849 53.69 19.41 -5.69
C ILE A 849 54.16 19.37 -7.14
N GLU A 850 54.16 18.18 -7.75
CA GLU A 850 54.56 17.99 -9.15
C GLU A 850 53.50 18.48 -10.14
N GLN A 851 52.21 18.34 -9.81
CA GLN A 851 51.10 18.79 -10.64
C GLN A 851 51.05 20.33 -10.73
N GLU A 852 51.46 20.85 -11.89
CA GLU A 852 51.71 22.28 -12.09
C GLU A 852 50.47 23.16 -11.90
N ASP A 853 49.30 22.74 -12.38
CA ASP A 853 48.05 23.51 -12.26
C ASP A 853 47.61 23.66 -10.80
N ILE A 854 47.65 22.58 -10.01
CA ILE A 854 47.35 22.61 -8.58
C ILE A 854 48.36 23.49 -7.83
N ARG A 855 49.65 23.27 -8.08
CA ARG A 855 50.72 24.07 -7.47
C ARG A 855 50.52 25.56 -7.75
N ASN A 856 50.23 25.95 -8.99
CA ASN A 856 50.06 27.34 -9.38
C ASN A 856 48.87 28.00 -8.68
N VAL A 857 47.74 27.30 -8.55
CA VAL A 857 46.57 27.81 -7.82
C VAL A 857 46.89 28.01 -6.33
N LEU A 858 47.54 27.03 -5.69
CA LEU A 858 47.90 27.12 -4.27
C LEU A 858 48.94 28.21 -4.00
N LEU A 859 49.95 28.37 -4.87
CA LEU A 859 50.92 29.48 -4.79
C LEU A 859 50.24 30.83 -4.97
N SER A 860 49.30 30.94 -5.91
CA SER A 860 48.55 32.18 -6.11
C SER A 860 47.76 32.57 -4.87
N ARG A 861 47.17 31.60 -4.17
CA ARG A 861 46.47 31.84 -2.89
C ARG A 861 47.43 32.29 -1.80
N LEU A 862 48.56 31.58 -1.63
CA LEU A 862 49.58 31.96 -0.65
C LEU A 862 50.05 33.40 -0.86
N HIS A 863 50.42 33.78 -2.08
CA HIS A 863 50.89 35.14 -2.39
C HIS A 863 49.85 36.24 -2.12
N ALA A 864 48.57 35.90 -2.04
CA ALA A 864 47.51 36.84 -1.71
C ALA A 864 47.33 37.07 -0.19
N ILE A 865 48.01 36.29 0.67
CA ILE A 865 47.85 36.38 2.14
C ILE A 865 48.46 37.69 2.68
N PRO A 866 47.67 38.56 3.33
CA PRO A 866 48.20 39.74 4.00
C PRO A 866 48.79 39.33 5.37
N LEU A 867 50.10 39.11 5.40
CA LEU A 867 50.82 38.70 6.61
C LEU A 867 50.80 39.79 7.68
N THR A 868 50.56 39.40 8.93
CA THR A 868 50.69 40.33 10.06
C THR A 868 52.16 40.65 10.29
N THR A 869 52.56 41.91 10.16
CA THR A 869 53.89 42.35 10.61
C THR A 869 54.01 42.10 12.11
N PRO A 870 55.12 41.53 12.61
CA PRO A 870 55.31 41.37 14.04
C PRO A 870 55.16 42.74 14.71
N GLU A 871 54.21 42.87 15.64
CA GLU A 871 54.15 44.02 16.52
C GLU A 871 55.52 44.12 17.19
N THR A 872 56.21 45.23 16.93
CA THR A 872 57.38 45.58 17.72
C THR A 872 56.86 45.84 19.12
N GLU A 873 57.05 44.88 20.01
CA GLU A 873 56.96 45.11 21.45
C GLU A 873 57.81 46.34 21.74
N THR A 874 57.12 47.44 22.05
CA THR A 874 57.76 48.63 22.60
C THR A 874 58.22 48.22 23.99
N VAL A 875 59.50 47.86 24.08
CA VAL A 875 60.23 47.75 25.35
C VAL A 875 60.03 49.08 26.07
N SER A 876 59.24 49.06 27.14
CA SER A 876 59.12 50.20 28.02
C SER A 876 60.45 50.42 28.73
N ASP A 877 61.17 51.46 28.34
CA ASP A 877 62.20 52.08 29.16
C ASP A 877 61.56 52.53 30.49
N SER A 878 61.95 51.88 31.59
CA SER A 878 62.02 52.35 32.98
C SER A 878 62.04 51.11 33.88
N VAL A 879 62.97 50.86 34.80
CA VAL A 879 63.51 51.74 35.84
C VAL A 879 64.85 51.14 36.32
N TYR A 880 65.89 51.98 36.37
CA TYR A 880 67.05 51.82 37.25
C TYR A 880 66.62 51.68 38.71
N THR A 881 67.13 50.71 39.47
CA THR A 881 67.91 50.94 40.72
C THR A 881 68.27 49.65 41.46
N GLU A 882 69.57 49.56 41.78
CA GLU A 882 70.33 48.79 42.78
C GLU A 882 70.33 47.25 42.79
#